data_AF-A0A354WZE1-F1
#
_entry.id   AF-A0A354WZE1-F1
#
_cell.length_a   1.000
_cell.length_b   1.000
_cell.length_c   1.000
_cell.angle_alpha   90.00
_cell.angle_beta   90.00
_cell.angle_gamma   90.00
#
_symmetry.space_group_name_H-M   'P 1'
#
loop_
_entity.id
_entity.type
_entity.pdbx_description
1 polymer ?
#
loop_
_entity_poly.entity_id
_entity_poly.type
_entity_poly.pdbx_seq_one_letter_code
_entity_poly.pdbx_strand_id
1 'polypeptide(L)'
;MDPATGERLENKYKYPRTALAWENDNAPLILPTPTDGLKKFPIGTTGLQFDITYRYRTGDSCIYTFTLENAKPKVKENISDEECFFQCKFKLFSEKGFSPLSDSQRITQDEDYQSNQLLYRNVRNYAIGHGCAADWDDSESVLWITTAIFPKYDIKPIVPSAIKGVSLDMLKMSPYGSFADTIRELRMMCAKYREWINGLRTIRQDLSTEYKITADRHITNCETCLSRMEKGVELLEQNENIRIAFQYMNLAMLMQQLHYNLPLQKWEDNGAGDISLVNPVSMPVVTDDSTWHNKEQRVYGKWRPFQLAFVLMNLRAMYDRDCNERGIVDLIWFPTGGGKTEAYLGLSAYTIFIRRLMNKDDKGTAILMRYTLRLLTAQQYERASAMICACDLIRKSHEDLFGKNRITIGLWVGSSTTPNKVSGAVKAYEKLYRGEGSNPFVILKCPWCGAQMGPVQKGKNQWELPGYRKVPLGRRKFGFAFRCRNHQCDFSTEDLPLFVVDESIYEETPTLLLGTVDKFAMLPFRPNAQKIFGYENGVKNTSPDLIIQDELHLISGPLGSMVGHYETLIHELCTTRTASGDIHPKIIASTATISRAKEQCHALYGCDQNDVFQFPPSGLDAGNSFFAEEKRNQNGRRYVGILATGS
;
A
#
# COMPACT_ATOMS: atom_id res chain seq x y z
N MET A 1 -33.06 -1.90 24.77
CA MET A 1 -32.22 -0.97 25.54
C MET A 1 -31.47 -0.16 24.53
N ASP A 2 -31.41 1.15 24.75
CA ASP A 2 -30.49 2.00 24.00
C ASP A 2 -29.05 1.61 24.37
N PRO A 3 -28.15 1.35 23.41
CA PRO A 3 -26.79 0.91 23.70
C PRO A 3 -25.88 1.99 24.33
N ALA A 4 -26.24 3.27 24.25
CA ALA A 4 -25.49 4.37 24.85
C ALA A 4 -25.96 4.72 26.27
N THR A 5 -27.25 4.60 26.56
CA THR A 5 -27.84 5.05 27.84
C THR A 5 -28.31 3.92 28.76
N GLY A 6 -28.45 2.69 28.25
CA GLY A 6 -28.84 1.52 29.06
C GLY A 6 -30.32 1.48 29.48
N GLU A 7 -31.12 2.50 29.15
CA GLU A 7 -32.54 2.54 29.49
C GLU A 7 -33.35 1.52 28.68
N ARG A 8 -34.34 0.89 29.33
CA ARG A 8 -35.36 0.08 28.65
C ARG A 8 -36.28 1.04 27.90
N LEU A 9 -36.13 1.09 26.57
CA LEU A 9 -37.13 1.67 25.66
C LEU A 9 -38.50 1.03 25.98
N GLU A 10 -39.37 1.75 26.68
CA GLU A 10 -40.67 1.26 27.15
C GLU A 10 -41.67 1.04 25.99
N ASN A 11 -41.43 1.64 24.83
CA ASN A 11 -42.24 1.41 23.64
C ASN A 11 -41.47 0.57 22.61
N LYS A 12 -41.47 -0.77 22.78
CA LYS A 12 -41.15 -1.68 21.67
C LYS A 12 -42.35 -1.74 20.72
N TYR A 13 -42.40 -0.83 19.76
CA TYR A 13 -43.28 -1.00 18.60
C TYR A 13 -42.82 -2.26 17.83
N LYS A 14 -43.66 -3.30 17.84
CA LYS A 14 -43.50 -4.45 16.97
C LYS A 14 -44.27 -4.14 15.69
N TYR A 15 -43.55 -3.98 14.59
CA TYR A 15 -44.15 -3.88 13.26
C TYR A 15 -44.19 -5.28 12.64
N PRO A 16 -45.28 -6.04 12.76
CA PRO A 16 -45.42 -7.31 12.06
C PRO A 16 -45.39 -7.04 10.55
N ARG A 17 -44.46 -7.70 9.84
CA ARG A 17 -44.38 -7.63 8.37
C ARG A 17 -44.96 -8.91 7.79
N THR A 18 -45.88 -8.78 6.84
CA THR A 18 -46.40 -9.89 6.05
C THR A 18 -45.65 -9.94 4.73
N ALA A 19 -45.03 -11.08 4.43
CA ALA A 19 -44.36 -11.26 3.15
C ALA A 19 -45.42 -11.40 2.04
N LEU A 20 -45.25 -10.62 0.97
CA LEU A 20 -46.03 -10.75 -0.26
C LEU A 20 -45.13 -11.35 -1.34
N ALA A 21 -45.63 -12.35 -2.06
CA ALA A 21 -44.99 -12.92 -3.22
C ALA A 21 -46.03 -12.98 -4.36
N TRP A 22 -45.61 -12.59 -5.55
CA TRP A 22 -46.43 -12.65 -6.75
C TRP A 22 -45.56 -13.12 -7.90
N GLU A 23 -46.13 -14.01 -8.70
CA GLU A 23 -45.58 -14.52 -9.95
C GLU A 23 -46.68 -14.37 -11.00
N ASN A 24 -46.32 -13.99 -12.22
CA ASN A 24 -47.29 -13.75 -13.30
C ASN A 24 -47.82 -15.06 -13.90
N ASP A 25 -48.07 -16.10 -13.09
CA ASP A 25 -48.52 -17.43 -13.53
C ASP A 25 -47.71 -18.03 -14.69
N ASN A 26 -46.42 -17.69 -14.81
CA ASN A 26 -45.57 -18.00 -15.98
C ASN A 26 -46.09 -17.48 -17.34
N ALA A 27 -47.08 -16.59 -17.35
CA ALA A 27 -47.56 -15.93 -18.55
C ALA A 27 -46.54 -14.89 -19.05
N PRO A 28 -46.24 -14.83 -20.35
CA PRO A 28 -45.38 -13.79 -20.91
C PRO A 28 -45.95 -12.39 -20.70
N LEU A 29 -45.10 -11.46 -20.26
CA LEU A 29 -45.46 -10.04 -20.15
C LEU A 29 -45.57 -9.43 -21.55
N ILE A 30 -46.71 -8.81 -21.86
CA ILE A 30 -46.89 -8.12 -23.14
C ILE A 30 -46.21 -6.74 -23.07
N LEU A 31 -45.12 -6.55 -23.80
CA LEU A 31 -44.39 -5.29 -23.82
C LEU A 31 -45.20 -4.17 -24.53
N PRO A 32 -45.09 -2.91 -24.08
CA PRO A 32 -45.69 -1.77 -24.77
C PRO A 32 -44.95 -1.46 -26.08
N THR A 33 -45.68 -0.94 -27.06
CA THR A 33 -45.14 -0.40 -28.31
C THR A 33 -44.84 1.11 -28.16
N PRO A 34 -44.12 1.74 -29.12
CA PRO A 34 -43.91 3.19 -29.13
C PRO A 34 -45.21 4.01 -29.06
N THR A 35 -46.32 3.47 -29.56
CA THR A 35 -47.65 4.11 -29.51
C THR A 35 -48.37 3.91 -28.18
N ASP A 36 -48.16 2.78 -27.50
CA ASP A 36 -48.78 2.51 -26.20
C ASP A 36 -48.09 3.31 -25.08
N GLY A 37 -46.76 3.43 -25.13
CA GLY A 37 -45.93 4.12 -24.15
C GLY A 37 -45.79 3.41 -22.80
N LEU A 38 -46.91 3.04 -22.15
CA LEU A 38 -46.97 2.46 -20.80
C LEU A 38 -48.02 1.35 -20.72
N LYS A 39 -47.66 0.22 -20.12
CA LYS A 39 -48.59 -0.85 -19.72
C LYS A 39 -48.51 -1.08 -18.21
N LYS A 40 -49.67 -1.18 -17.58
CA LYS A 40 -49.82 -1.33 -16.12
C LYS A 40 -50.39 -2.70 -15.77
N PHE A 41 -49.79 -3.36 -14.79
CA PHE A 41 -50.17 -4.69 -14.32
C PHE A 41 -50.44 -4.64 -12.81
N PRO A 42 -51.70 -4.50 -12.37
CA PRO A 42 -52.04 -4.53 -10.95
C PRO A 42 -51.68 -5.87 -10.31
N ILE A 43 -51.06 -5.85 -9.13
CA ILE A 43 -50.65 -7.05 -8.40
C ILE A 43 -51.75 -7.46 -7.42
N GLY A 44 -52.67 -8.30 -7.92
CA GLY A 44 -53.84 -8.74 -7.16
C GLY A 44 -54.64 -7.56 -6.60
N THR A 45 -55.04 -7.66 -5.33
CA THR A 45 -55.77 -6.60 -4.62
C THR A 45 -54.87 -5.80 -3.66
N THR A 46 -53.55 -5.93 -3.78
CA THR A 46 -52.59 -5.39 -2.79
C THR A 46 -52.47 -3.86 -2.83
N GLY A 47 -52.84 -3.23 -3.94
CA GLY A 47 -52.55 -1.82 -4.23
C GLY A 47 -51.14 -1.58 -4.77
N LEU A 48 -50.36 -2.64 -5.01
CA LEU A 48 -49.09 -2.58 -5.71
C LEU A 48 -49.32 -2.80 -7.21
N GLN A 49 -48.58 -2.09 -8.05
CA GLN A 49 -48.72 -2.13 -9.51
C GLN A 49 -47.34 -2.31 -10.15
N PHE A 50 -47.26 -3.20 -11.15
CA PHE A 50 -46.06 -3.39 -11.96
C PHE A 50 -46.23 -2.70 -13.31
N ASP A 51 -45.36 -1.76 -13.61
CA ASP A 51 -45.45 -0.90 -14.79
C ASP A 51 -44.30 -1.17 -15.76
N ILE A 52 -44.63 -1.27 -17.05
CA ILE A 52 -43.69 -1.43 -18.14
C ILE A 52 -43.81 -0.20 -19.03
N THR A 53 -42.74 0.60 -19.10
CA THR A 53 -42.67 1.79 -19.94
C THR A 53 -41.74 1.56 -21.11
N TYR A 54 -42.20 1.78 -22.34
CA TYR A 54 -41.33 1.88 -23.51
C TYR A 54 -40.55 3.20 -23.44
N ARG A 55 -39.23 3.15 -23.64
CA ARG A 55 -38.39 4.37 -23.65
C ARG A 55 -38.02 4.78 -25.06
N TYR A 56 -37.19 3.98 -25.72
CA TYR A 56 -36.70 4.25 -27.07
C TYR A 56 -36.08 2.98 -27.67
N ARG A 57 -35.80 3.03 -28.97
CA ARG A 57 -35.08 1.99 -29.71
C ARG A 57 -33.68 2.47 -30.04
N THR A 58 -32.69 1.61 -29.84
CA THR A 58 -31.28 1.84 -30.18
C THR A 58 -30.82 0.68 -31.06
N GLY A 59 -30.64 0.93 -32.36
CA GLY A 59 -30.35 -0.12 -33.35
C GLY A 59 -31.44 -1.20 -33.36
N ASP A 60 -31.03 -2.45 -33.15
CA ASP A 60 -31.93 -3.62 -33.10
C ASP A 60 -32.50 -3.91 -31.70
N SER A 61 -32.17 -3.09 -30.71
CA SER A 61 -32.61 -3.27 -29.31
C SER A 61 -33.62 -2.20 -28.88
N CYS A 62 -34.57 -2.58 -28.04
CA CYS A 62 -35.53 -1.67 -27.41
C CYS A 62 -35.22 -1.54 -25.92
N ILE A 63 -35.27 -0.31 -25.40
CA ILE A 63 -35.08 -0.01 -23.98
C ILE A 63 -36.45 0.13 -23.31
N TYR A 64 -36.62 -0.60 -22.21
CA TYR A 64 -37.81 -0.57 -21.37
C TYR A 64 -37.44 -0.20 -19.93
N THR A 65 -38.34 0.48 -19.23
CA THR A 65 -38.26 0.67 -17.78
C THR A 65 -39.36 -0.14 -17.12
N PHE A 66 -38.97 -0.96 -16.15
CA PHE A 66 -39.86 -1.75 -15.30
C PHE A 66 -39.91 -1.11 -13.92
N THR A 67 -41.10 -0.86 -13.39
CA THR A 67 -41.26 -0.14 -12.13
C THR A 67 -42.30 -0.82 -11.26
N LEU A 68 -42.06 -0.83 -9.96
CA LEU A 68 -43.02 -1.27 -8.97
C LEU A 68 -43.54 -0.03 -8.25
N GLU A 69 -44.81 0.30 -8.47
CA GLU A 69 -45.45 1.50 -7.97
C GLU A 69 -46.45 1.14 -6.87
N ASN A 70 -46.40 1.89 -5.75
CA ASN A 70 -47.47 1.86 -4.76
C ASN A 70 -48.62 2.72 -5.27
N ALA A 71 -49.65 2.07 -5.84
CA ALA A 71 -50.81 2.73 -6.43
C ALA A 71 -51.93 3.01 -5.40
N LYS A 72 -51.68 2.82 -4.10
CA LYS A 72 -52.65 3.19 -3.06
C LYS A 72 -52.89 4.71 -3.10
N PRO A 73 -54.14 5.17 -3.07
CA PRO A 73 -54.45 6.59 -3.09
C PRO A 73 -53.88 7.26 -1.84
N LYS A 74 -53.27 8.45 -2.01
CA LYS A 74 -52.79 9.25 -0.87
C LYS A 74 -54.00 9.83 -0.13
N VAL A 75 -54.39 9.22 0.98
CA VAL A 75 -55.58 9.63 1.76
C VAL A 75 -55.27 10.72 2.79
N LYS A 76 -54.01 10.87 3.22
CA LYS A 76 -53.54 11.85 4.23
C LYS A 76 -52.24 12.54 3.80
N GLU A 77 -51.95 13.73 4.36
CA GLU A 77 -50.68 14.44 4.10
C GLU A 77 -49.46 13.61 4.50
N ASN A 78 -49.55 12.96 5.67
CA ASN A 78 -48.56 12.01 6.17
C ASN A 78 -48.91 10.59 5.71
N ILE A 79 -47.94 9.91 5.10
CA ILE A 79 -48.07 8.53 4.64
C ILE A 79 -47.95 7.60 5.85
N SER A 80 -48.90 6.69 6.03
CA SER A 80 -48.85 5.70 7.11
C SER A 80 -47.93 4.53 6.75
N ASP A 81 -47.21 3.95 7.72
CA ASP A 81 -46.33 2.81 7.47
C ASP A 81 -47.10 1.59 6.90
N GLU A 82 -48.36 1.42 7.28
CA GLU A 82 -49.27 0.37 6.79
C GLU A 82 -49.65 0.53 5.32
N GLU A 83 -49.49 1.74 4.78
CA GLU A 83 -49.72 2.04 3.37
C GLU A 83 -48.45 1.82 2.53
N CYS A 84 -47.29 1.70 3.17
CA CYS A 84 -45.99 1.51 2.52
C CYS A 84 -45.67 0.03 2.26
N PHE A 85 -44.87 -0.20 1.22
CA PHE A 85 -44.25 -1.50 0.96
C PHE A 85 -42.74 -1.39 1.22
N PHE A 86 -42.21 -2.34 1.98
CA PHE A 86 -40.81 -2.34 2.40
C PHE A 86 -40.06 -3.52 1.79
N GLN A 87 -38.77 -3.32 1.48
CA GLN A 87 -37.89 -4.36 0.93
C GLN A 87 -38.43 -5.00 -0.36
N CYS A 88 -39.14 -4.20 -1.16
CA CYS A 88 -39.68 -4.61 -2.44
C CYS A 88 -38.56 -5.09 -3.37
N LYS A 89 -38.82 -6.19 -4.07
CA LYS A 89 -37.96 -6.68 -5.14
C LYS A 89 -38.82 -7.31 -6.23
N PHE A 90 -38.37 -7.22 -7.47
CA PHE A 90 -38.89 -8.03 -8.56
C PHE A 90 -37.74 -8.58 -9.39
N LYS A 91 -37.99 -9.71 -10.04
CA LYS A 91 -37.06 -10.39 -10.94
C LYS A 91 -37.77 -10.66 -12.27
N LEU A 92 -37.09 -10.37 -13.37
CA LEU A 92 -37.57 -10.59 -14.73
C LEU A 92 -36.76 -11.70 -15.38
N PHE A 93 -37.43 -12.46 -16.24
CA PHE A 93 -36.84 -13.57 -16.99
C PHE A 93 -37.13 -13.38 -18.49
N SER A 94 -36.16 -13.77 -19.32
CA SER A 94 -36.26 -13.75 -20.78
C SER A 94 -35.63 -15.02 -21.35
N GLU A 95 -36.41 -15.81 -22.10
CA GLU A 95 -35.89 -17.00 -22.79
C GLU A 95 -34.84 -16.66 -23.85
N LYS A 96 -34.93 -15.46 -24.44
CA LYS A 96 -33.97 -14.96 -25.44
C LYS A 96 -32.78 -14.22 -24.82
N GLY A 97 -32.80 -14.04 -23.50
CA GLY A 97 -31.84 -13.21 -22.78
C GLY A 97 -32.10 -11.70 -22.88
N PHE A 98 -31.28 -10.95 -22.17
CA PHE A 98 -31.22 -9.48 -22.18
C PHE A 98 -29.99 -9.02 -22.96
N SER A 99 -30.16 -8.02 -23.80
CA SER A 99 -29.03 -7.38 -24.49
C SER A 99 -28.29 -6.43 -23.53
N PRO A 100 -26.95 -6.30 -23.64
CA PRO A 100 -26.22 -5.33 -22.85
C PRO A 100 -26.64 -3.90 -23.21
N LEU A 101 -26.71 -3.04 -22.21
CA LEU A 101 -26.95 -1.62 -22.40
C LEU A 101 -25.78 -0.99 -23.14
N SER A 102 -26.08 -0.02 -24.00
CA SER A 102 -25.05 0.83 -24.60
C SER A 102 -24.31 1.57 -23.50
N ASP A 103 -22.98 1.59 -23.56
CA ASP A 103 -22.19 2.39 -22.63
C ASP A 103 -22.60 3.86 -22.77
N SER A 104 -23.13 4.43 -21.70
CA SER A 104 -23.37 5.86 -21.61
C SER A 104 -22.02 6.56 -21.74
N GLN A 105 -21.74 7.15 -22.90
CA GLN A 105 -20.51 7.91 -23.14
C GLN A 105 -20.49 9.08 -22.15
N ARG A 106 -19.57 9.04 -21.18
CA ARG A 106 -19.27 10.23 -20.39
C ARG A 106 -18.56 11.23 -21.30
N ILE A 107 -18.80 12.52 -21.04
CA ILE A 107 -18.24 13.64 -21.83
C ILE A 107 -16.71 13.76 -21.67
N THR A 108 -16.12 13.16 -20.62
CA THR A 108 -14.69 13.23 -20.33
C THR A 108 -13.89 12.16 -21.07
N GLN A 109 -12.85 12.56 -21.81
CA GLN A 109 -11.96 11.69 -22.58
C GLN A 109 -10.54 11.58 -21.97
N ASP A 110 -10.41 11.65 -20.65
CA ASP A 110 -9.08 11.55 -20.01
C ASP A 110 -8.46 10.16 -20.17
N GLU A 111 -7.13 10.08 -19.99
CA GLU A 111 -6.36 8.85 -20.21
C GLU A 111 -6.85 7.70 -19.32
N ASP A 112 -7.21 7.99 -18.06
CA ASP A 112 -7.68 7.00 -17.10
C ASP A 112 -9.05 6.46 -17.48
N TYR A 113 -9.95 7.33 -17.95
CA TYR A 113 -11.25 6.91 -18.48
C TYR A 113 -11.09 5.97 -19.68
N GLN A 114 -10.28 6.34 -20.66
CA GLN A 114 -10.00 5.49 -21.83
C GLN A 114 -9.37 4.14 -21.43
N SER A 115 -8.46 4.15 -20.45
CA SER A 115 -7.86 2.94 -19.89
C SER A 115 -8.91 2.03 -19.27
N ASN A 116 -9.83 2.59 -18.48
CA ASN A 116 -10.92 1.82 -17.88
C ASN A 116 -11.87 1.24 -18.92
N GLN A 117 -12.22 1.99 -19.97
CA GLN A 117 -13.04 1.47 -21.07
C GLN A 117 -12.40 0.25 -21.74
N LEU A 118 -11.08 0.31 -22.02
CA LEU A 118 -10.35 -0.84 -22.57
C LEU A 118 -10.35 -2.03 -21.60
N LEU A 119 -9.94 -1.81 -20.34
CA LEU A 119 -9.75 -2.88 -19.35
C LEU A 119 -11.07 -3.59 -19.02
N TYR A 120 -12.17 -2.86 -18.97
CA TYR A 120 -13.49 -3.36 -18.62
C TYR A 120 -14.40 -3.58 -19.84
N ARG A 121 -13.87 -3.57 -21.07
CA ARG A 121 -14.67 -3.73 -22.32
C ARG A 121 -15.52 -5.00 -22.39
N ASN A 122 -15.10 -6.04 -21.66
CA ASN A 122 -15.80 -7.32 -21.59
C ASN A 122 -16.80 -7.40 -20.42
N VAL A 123 -16.85 -6.37 -19.56
CA VAL A 123 -17.82 -6.26 -18.47
C VAL A 123 -19.01 -5.48 -18.97
N ARG A 124 -20.14 -6.17 -19.12
CA ARG A 124 -21.37 -5.60 -19.68
C ARG A 124 -22.40 -5.32 -18.58
N ASN A 125 -23.08 -4.19 -18.70
CA ASN A 125 -24.23 -3.86 -17.86
C ASN A 125 -25.52 -4.20 -18.61
N TYR A 126 -26.47 -4.87 -17.95
CA TYR A 126 -27.74 -5.28 -18.58
C TYR A 126 -28.96 -4.50 -18.08
N ALA A 127 -28.83 -3.86 -16.91
CA ALA A 127 -29.89 -3.05 -16.33
C ALA A 127 -29.29 -1.88 -15.53
N ILE A 128 -30.03 -0.77 -15.47
CA ILE A 128 -29.74 0.36 -14.58
C ILE A 128 -30.92 0.47 -13.62
N GLY A 129 -30.63 0.46 -12.32
CA GLY A 129 -31.66 0.65 -11.31
C GLY A 129 -32.01 2.13 -11.11
N HIS A 130 -33.30 2.41 -10.94
CA HIS A 130 -33.83 3.73 -10.58
C HIS A 130 -34.43 3.65 -9.18
N GLY A 131 -33.88 4.39 -8.21
CA GLY A 131 -34.29 4.30 -6.80
C GLY A 131 -33.87 3.00 -6.08
N CYS A 132 -33.22 2.07 -6.79
CA CYS A 132 -32.57 0.86 -6.27
C CYS A 132 -31.40 0.48 -7.21
N ALA A 133 -30.59 -0.51 -6.85
CA ALA A 133 -29.64 -1.10 -7.79
C ALA A 133 -30.30 -2.22 -8.61
N ALA A 134 -29.62 -2.70 -9.64
CA ALA A 134 -29.99 -3.87 -10.42
C ALA A 134 -28.90 -4.95 -10.32
N ASP A 135 -29.29 -6.20 -10.53
CA ASP A 135 -28.42 -7.38 -10.43
C ASP A 135 -28.80 -8.43 -11.48
N TRP A 136 -27.82 -9.21 -11.93
CA TRP A 136 -27.93 -10.17 -13.02
C TRP A 136 -26.85 -11.26 -12.89
N ASP A 137 -26.89 -12.29 -13.74
CA ASP A 137 -25.87 -13.34 -13.76
C ASP A 137 -24.67 -12.94 -14.65
N ASP A 138 -23.49 -13.47 -14.37
CA ASP A 138 -22.24 -13.20 -15.12
C ASP A 138 -22.07 -14.16 -16.33
N SER A 139 -23.16 -14.75 -16.83
CA SER A 139 -23.16 -15.67 -17.97
C SER A 139 -23.06 -14.93 -19.31
N GLU A 140 -22.60 -15.63 -20.37
CA GLU A 140 -22.58 -15.07 -21.74
C GLU A 140 -23.98 -14.64 -22.23
N SER A 141 -25.02 -15.31 -21.75
CA SER A 141 -26.41 -14.96 -21.99
C SER A 141 -27.13 -14.73 -20.66
N VAL A 142 -27.42 -13.45 -20.38
CA VAL A 142 -28.14 -13.03 -19.19
C VAL A 142 -29.63 -13.30 -19.39
N LEU A 143 -30.15 -14.35 -18.75
CA LEU A 143 -31.56 -14.75 -18.87
C LEU A 143 -32.47 -14.08 -17.84
N TRP A 144 -31.90 -13.41 -16.84
CA TRP A 144 -32.66 -12.75 -15.79
C TRP A 144 -31.99 -11.47 -15.30
N ILE A 145 -32.82 -10.52 -14.86
CA ILE A 145 -32.40 -9.31 -14.16
C ILE A 145 -33.29 -9.12 -12.93
N THR A 146 -32.78 -8.54 -11.85
CA THR A 146 -33.53 -8.29 -10.62
C THR A 146 -33.19 -6.93 -10.03
N THR A 147 -34.11 -6.37 -9.26
CA THR A 147 -33.79 -5.24 -8.38
C THR A 147 -33.00 -5.69 -7.16
N ALA A 148 -32.06 -4.88 -6.70
CA ALA A 148 -31.26 -5.10 -5.49
C ALA A 148 -31.29 -3.86 -4.59
N ILE A 149 -31.96 -3.96 -3.44
CA ILE A 149 -32.00 -2.88 -2.43
C ILE A 149 -30.67 -2.76 -1.67
N PHE A 150 -30.05 -3.91 -1.40
CA PHE A 150 -28.72 -4.01 -0.83
C PHE A 150 -27.82 -4.71 -1.85
N PRO A 151 -27.35 -4.01 -2.90
CA PRO A 151 -26.48 -4.62 -3.91
C PRO A 151 -25.26 -5.21 -3.24
N LYS A 152 -24.83 -6.38 -3.71
CA LYS A 152 -23.67 -7.08 -3.18
C LYS A 152 -22.77 -7.42 -4.35
N TYR A 153 -21.48 -7.22 -4.18
CA TYR A 153 -20.50 -7.62 -5.19
C TYR A 153 -19.29 -8.25 -4.50
N ASP A 154 -18.88 -9.41 -5.02
CA ASP A 154 -17.71 -10.13 -4.51
C ASP A 154 -16.48 -9.76 -5.33
N ILE A 155 -15.64 -8.89 -4.77
CA ILE A 155 -14.35 -8.57 -5.39
C ILE A 155 -13.37 -9.69 -5.07
N LYS A 156 -12.90 -10.37 -6.12
CA LYS A 156 -11.90 -11.43 -6.01
C LYS A 156 -10.51 -10.85 -5.71
N PRO A 157 -9.66 -11.59 -4.99
CA PRO A 157 -8.34 -11.08 -4.64
C PRO A 157 -7.43 -11.07 -5.88
N ILE A 158 -6.78 -9.94 -6.10
CA ILE A 158 -5.65 -9.82 -7.02
C ILE A 158 -4.39 -10.17 -6.23
N VAL A 159 -3.67 -11.21 -6.67
CA VAL A 159 -2.46 -11.72 -6.02
C VAL A 159 -1.27 -11.61 -6.96
N PRO A 160 -0.04 -11.52 -6.42
CA PRO A 160 1.17 -11.58 -7.25
C PRO A 160 1.22 -12.88 -8.05
N SER A 161 1.55 -12.79 -9.34
CA SER A 161 1.73 -13.95 -10.20
C SER A 161 3.00 -14.73 -9.83
N ALA A 162 3.04 -16.02 -10.17
CA ALA A 162 4.26 -16.83 -10.14
C ALA A 162 4.81 -16.99 -11.56
N ILE A 163 6.11 -16.78 -11.74
CA ILE A 163 6.77 -16.95 -13.03
C ILE A 163 7.40 -18.34 -13.09
N LYS A 164 6.80 -19.24 -13.89
CA LYS A 164 7.26 -20.63 -14.01
C LYS A 164 8.73 -20.71 -14.43
N GLY A 165 9.57 -21.37 -13.63
CA GLY A 165 11.00 -21.53 -13.89
C GLY A 165 11.90 -20.47 -13.24
N VAL A 166 11.32 -19.48 -12.56
CA VAL A 166 12.05 -18.43 -11.83
C VAL A 166 11.75 -18.60 -10.34
N SER A 167 12.79 -18.80 -9.54
CA SER A 167 12.73 -19.07 -8.10
C SER A 167 12.71 -17.82 -7.21
N LEU A 168 13.28 -16.71 -7.69
CA LEU A 168 13.35 -15.41 -7.04
C LEU A 168 13.82 -15.46 -5.57
N ASP A 169 14.85 -16.27 -5.34
CA ASP A 169 15.36 -16.59 -4.01
C ASP A 169 16.39 -15.56 -3.53
N MET A 170 16.09 -14.87 -2.44
CA MET A 170 16.96 -13.85 -1.84
C MET A 170 18.32 -14.43 -1.43
N LEU A 171 18.38 -15.66 -0.92
CA LEU A 171 19.64 -16.26 -0.49
C LEU A 171 20.52 -16.56 -1.71
N LYS A 172 19.94 -17.11 -2.79
CA LYS A 172 20.67 -17.36 -4.05
C LYS A 172 21.14 -16.08 -4.75
N MET A 173 20.42 -14.97 -4.55
CA MET A 173 20.78 -13.65 -5.07
C MET A 173 21.71 -12.85 -4.15
N SER A 174 22.01 -13.38 -2.96
CA SER A 174 22.92 -12.78 -1.98
C SER A 174 24.40 -13.11 -2.27
N PRO A 175 25.36 -12.62 -1.48
CA PRO A 175 26.77 -13.03 -1.61
C PRO A 175 27.01 -14.53 -1.41
N TYR A 176 26.07 -15.26 -0.80
CA TYR A 176 26.17 -16.72 -0.60
C TYR A 176 25.78 -17.54 -1.83
N GLY A 177 25.19 -16.91 -2.84
CA GLY A 177 24.73 -17.60 -4.05
C GLY A 177 25.61 -17.35 -5.28
N SER A 178 25.17 -17.91 -6.41
CA SER A 178 25.88 -17.79 -7.68
C SER A 178 25.39 -16.56 -8.44
N PHE A 179 26.29 -15.60 -8.68
CA PHE A 179 25.98 -14.41 -9.47
C PHE A 179 25.58 -14.75 -10.91
N ALA A 180 26.26 -15.72 -11.53
CA ALA A 180 25.93 -16.16 -12.89
C ALA A 180 24.52 -16.76 -12.98
N ASP A 181 24.12 -17.56 -11.98
CA ASP A 181 22.77 -18.11 -11.91
C ASP A 181 21.72 -17.02 -11.68
N THR A 182 22.05 -16.04 -10.82
CA THR A 182 21.21 -14.86 -10.59
C THR A 182 20.93 -14.12 -11.89
N ILE A 183 21.97 -13.77 -12.66
CA ILE A 183 21.79 -13.07 -13.95
C ILE A 183 20.97 -13.90 -14.93
N ARG A 184 21.23 -15.21 -15.04
CA ARG A 184 20.44 -16.10 -15.91
C ARG A 184 18.95 -16.09 -15.54
N GLU A 185 18.67 -16.10 -14.24
CA GLU A 185 17.31 -16.08 -13.70
C GLU A 185 16.60 -14.74 -13.95
N LEU A 186 17.28 -13.61 -13.74
CA LEU A 186 16.74 -12.27 -14.02
C LEU A 186 16.49 -12.05 -15.52
N ARG A 187 17.39 -12.53 -16.38
CA ARG A 187 17.19 -12.52 -17.85
C ARG A 187 16.01 -13.39 -18.27
N MET A 188 15.82 -14.55 -17.63
CA MET A 188 14.65 -15.40 -17.88
C MET A 188 13.34 -14.72 -17.50
N MET A 189 13.32 -13.99 -16.38
CA MET A 189 12.17 -13.19 -15.97
C MET A 189 11.84 -12.10 -17.01
N CYS A 190 12.85 -11.38 -17.50
CA CYS A 190 12.67 -10.38 -18.57
C CYS A 190 12.19 -11.01 -19.89
N ALA A 191 12.75 -12.17 -20.27
CA ALA A 191 12.34 -12.89 -21.48
C ALA A 191 10.88 -13.34 -21.43
N LYS A 192 10.41 -13.85 -20.28
CA LYS A 192 8.99 -14.22 -20.09
C LYS A 192 8.06 -13.02 -20.10
N TYR A 193 8.50 -11.89 -19.56
CA TYR A 193 7.72 -10.66 -19.65
C TYR A 193 7.61 -10.17 -21.10
N ARG A 194 8.71 -10.22 -21.86
CA ARG A 194 8.72 -9.92 -23.30
C ARG A 194 7.75 -10.82 -24.08
N GLU A 195 7.77 -12.12 -23.83
CA GLU A 195 6.86 -13.08 -24.46
C GLU A 195 5.39 -12.70 -24.20
N TRP A 196 5.06 -12.37 -22.95
CA TRP A 196 3.72 -11.91 -22.59
C TRP A 196 3.32 -10.60 -23.29
N ILE A 197 4.23 -9.62 -23.38
CA ILE A 197 4.00 -8.37 -24.12
C ILE A 197 3.71 -8.64 -25.60
N ASN A 198 4.46 -9.57 -26.22
CA ASN A 198 4.20 -9.98 -27.60
C ASN A 198 2.81 -10.60 -27.77
N GLY A 199 2.33 -11.36 -26.78
CA GLY A 199 0.96 -11.87 -26.76
C GLY A 199 -0.10 -10.75 -26.75
N LEU A 200 0.14 -9.65 -26.02
CA LEU A 200 -0.76 -8.49 -26.03
C LEU A 200 -0.85 -7.84 -27.41
N ARG A 201 0.25 -7.80 -28.18
CA ARG A 201 0.24 -7.26 -29.54
C ARG A 201 -0.67 -8.06 -30.47
N THR A 202 -0.75 -9.38 -30.29
CA THR A 202 -1.70 -10.22 -31.02
C THR A 202 -3.14 -9.87 -30.64
N ILE A 203 -3.46 -9.81 -29.34
CA ILE A 203 -4.81 -9.43 -28.86
C ILE A 203 -5.23 -8.05 -29.38
N ARG A 204 -4.30 -7.09 -29.42
CA ARG A 204 -4.54 -5.74 -29.93
C ARG A 204 -5.03 -5.73 -31.39
N GLN A 205 -4.69 -6.72 -32.21
CA GLN A 205 -5.14 -6.79 -33.61
C GLN A 205 -6.67 -6.96 -33.71
N ASP A 206 -7.23 -7.74 -32.79
CA ASP A 206 -8.65 -8.12 -32.75
C ASP A 206 -9.55 -7.09 -32.04
N LEU A 207 -8.96 -6.06 -31.42
CA LEU A 207 -9.72 -4.99 -30.75
C LEU A 207 -10.42 -4.07 -31.77
N SER A 208 -11.57 -3.50 -31.37
CA SER A 208 -12.22 -2.42 -32.13
C SER A 208 -11.32 -1.19 -32.20
N THR A 209 -11.49 -0.37 -33.24
CA THR A 209 -10.64 0.80 -33.53
C THR A 209 -10.57 1.81 -32.39
N GLU A 210 -11.66 1.95 -31.61
CA GLU A 210 -11.74 2.85 -30.46
C GLU A 210 -10.76 2.48 -29.33
N TYR A 211 -10.40 1.21 -29.19
CA TYR A 211 -9.52 0.73 -28.12
C TYR A 211 -8.05 0.64 -28.53
N LYS A 212 -7.73 0.67 -29.83
CA LYS A 212 -6.38 0.42 -30.34
C LYS A 212 -5.35 1.43 -29.83
N ILE A 213 -5.69 2.71 -29.76
CA ILE A 213 -4.80 3.77 -29.27
C ILE A 213 -4.42 3.53 -27.80
N THR A 214 -5.42 3.25 -26.95
CA THR A 214 -5.20 2.95 -25.54
C THR A 214 -4.41 1.66 -25.34
N ALA A 215 -4.68 0.63 -26.15
CA ALA A 215 -3.94 -0.63 -26.13
C ALA A 215 -2.47 -0.42 -26.49
N ASP A 216 -2.18 0.38 -27.52
CA ASP A 216 -0.81 0.71 -27.92
C ASP A 216 -0.06 1.47 -26.81
N ARG A 217 -0.75 2.38 -26.09
CA ARG A 217 -0.19 3.06 -24.91
C ARG A 217 0.14 2.07 -23.78
N HIS A 218 -0.76 1.14 -23.45
CA HIS A 218 -0.52 0.13 -22.41
C HIS A 218 0.67 -0.78 -22.76
N ILE A 219 0.74 -1.23 -24.02
CA ILE A 219 1.86 -2.06 -24.53
C ILE A 219 3.17 -1.27 -24.45
N THR A 220 3.18 0.00 -24.86
CA THR A 220 4.37 0.88 -24.78
C THR A 220 4.85 1.06 -23.33
N ASN A 221 3.93 1.20 -22.37
CA ASN A 221 4.28 1.26 -20.94
C ASN A 221 4.92 -0.05 -20.45
N CYS A 222 4.41 -1.20 -20.91
CA CYS A 222 5.02 -2.51 -20.61
C CYS A 222 6.42 -2.66 -21.20
N GLU A 223 6.62 -2.20 -22.44
CA GLU A 223 7.93 -2.20 -23.11
C GLU A 223 8.93 -1.26 -22.43
N THR A 224 8.48 -0.10 -21.98
CA THR A 224 9.28 0.84 -21.19
C THR A 224 9.71 0.20 -19.87
N CYS A 225 8.78 -0.48 -19.17
CA CYS A 225 9.08 -1.24 -17.96
C CYS A 225 10.14 -2.32 -18.22
N LEU A 226 9.94 -3.14 -19.26
CA LEU A 226 10.86 -4.20 -19.65
C LEU A 226 12.25 -3.63 -19.96
N SER A 227 12.33 -2.55 -20.74
CA SER A 227 13.61 -1.92 -21.09
C SER A 227 14.37 -1.44 -19.85
N ARG A 228 13.69 -0.81 -18.89
CA ARG A 228 14.31 -0.38 -17.63
C ARG A 228 14.78 -1.57 -16.79
N MET A 229 13.99 -2.66 -16.73
CA MET A 229 14.40 -3.89 -16.06
C MET A 229 15.66 -4.49 -16.69
N GLU A 230 15.72 -4.59 -18.02
CA GLU A 230 16.85 -5.17 -18.73
C GLU A 230 18.12 -4.35 -18.58
N LYS A 231 18.03 -3.02 -18.67
CA LYS A 231 19.14 -2.11 -18.34
C LYS A 231 19.62 -2.31 -16.90
N GLY A 232 18.70 -2.53 -15.95
CA GLY A 232 19.04 -2.88 -14.58
C GLY A 232 19.85 -4.18 -14.48
N VAL A 233 19.49 -5.21 -15.25
CA VAL A 233 20.23 -6.49 -15.31
C VAL A 233 21.61 -6.31 -15.96
N GLU A 234 21.69 -5.54 -17.05
CA GLU A 234 22.96 -5.22 -17.73
C GLU A 234 23.92 -4.48 -16.78
N LEU A 235 23.41 -3.55 -15.98
CA LEU A 235 24.20 -2.81 -14.99
C LEU A 235 24.78 -3.71 -13.90
N LEU A 236 24.06 -4.76 -13.47
CA LEU A 236 24.59 -5.75 -12.53
C LEU A 236 25.80 -6.51 -13.10
N GLU A 237 25.80 -6.77 -14.40
CA GLU A 237 26.91 -7.44 -15.09
C GLU A 237 28.11 -6.49 -15.27
N GLN A 238 27.85 -5.23 -15.61
CA GLN A 238 28.89 -4.26 -15.98
C GLN A 238 29.54 -3.54 -14.80
N ASN A 239 28.85 -3.40 -13.67
CA ASN A 239 29.31 -2.58 -12.55
C ASN A 239 29.37 -3.38 -11.24
N GLU A 240 30.59 -3.49 -10.70
CA GLU A 240 30.84 -4.25 -9.47
C GLU A 240 30.15 -3.64 -8.24
N ASN A 241 30.09 -2.31 -8.12
CA ASN A 241 29.41 -1.66 -6.98
C ASN A 241 27.90 -1.94 -7.01
N ILE A 242 27.27 -1.86 -8.19
CA ILE A 242 25.84 -2.19 -8.37
C ILE A 242 25.59 -3.65 -8.01
N ARG A 243 26.46 -4.57 -8.46
CA ARG A 243 26.41 -5.99 -8.12
C ARG A 243 26.48 -6.23 -6.62
N ILE A 244 27.49 -5.68 -5.95
CA ILE A 244 27.70 -5.83 -4.51
C ILE A 244 26.49 -5.27 -3.75
N ALA A 245 26.06 -4.04 -4.07
CA ALA A 245 24.89 -3.44 -3.43
C ALA A 245 23.63 -4.29 -3.62
N PHE A 246 23.42 -4.88 -4.80
CA PHE A 246 22.28 -5.77 -5.06
C PHE A 246 22.36 -7.07 -4.26
N GLN A 247 23.55 -7.70 -4.16
CA GLN A 247 23.72 -8.91 -3.37
C GLN A 247 23.46 -8.65 -1.87
N TYR A 248 24.02 -7.58 -1.31
CA TYR A 248 23.81 -7.23 0.09
C TYR A 248 22.40 -6.70 0.37
N MET A 249 21.73 -6.08 -0.60
CA MET A 249 20.30 -5.78 -0.52
C MET A 249 19.48 -7.07 -0.31
N ASN A 250 19.73 -8.11 -1.14
CA ASN A 250 19.05 -9.38 -1.01
C ASN A 250 19.29 -10.03 0.37
N LEU A 251 20.54 -9.99 0.84
CA LEU A 251 20.90 -10.48 2.18
C LEU A 251 20.16 -9.70 3.29
N ALA A 252 20.17 -8.38 3.23
CA ALA A 252 19.51 -7.51 4.21
C ALA A 252 17.99 -7.75 4.25
N MET A 253 17.36 -7.94 3.10
CA MET A 253 15.92 -8.22 3.01
C MET A 253 15.55 -9.61 3.53
N LEU A 254 16.39 -10.63 3.29
CA LEU A 254 16.22 -11.94 3.91
C LEU A 254 16.35 -11.87 5.43
N MET A 255 17.41 -11.23 5.94
CA MET A 255 17.59 -10.99 7.38
C MET A 255 16.40 -10.23 7.98
N GLN A 256 15.94 -9.15 7.33
CA GLN A 256 14.76 -8.41 7.72
C GLN A 256 13.54 -9.32 7.88
N GLN A 257 13.26 -10.18 6.89
CA GLN A 257 12.13 -11.10 6.95
C GLN A 257 12.24 -12.09 8.10
N LEU A 258 13.42 -12.69 8.32
CA LEU A 258 13.63 -13.66 9.39
C LEU A 258 13.44 -13.04 10.77
N HIS A 259 14.01 -11.86 10.99
CA HIS A 259 14.01 -11.19 12.30
C HIS A 259 12.68 -10.49 12.63
N TYR A 260 12.06 -9.80 11.65
CA TYR A 260 10.77 -9.13 11.86
C TYR A 260 9.64 -10.11 12.24
N ASN A 261 9.68 -11.31 11.67
CA ASN A 261 8.66 -12.33 11.87
C ASN A 261 8.83 -13.17 13.14
N LEU A 262 9.90 -12.96 13.91
CA LEU A 262 10.04 -13.58 15.24
C LEU A 262 8.86 -13.18 16.13
N PRO A 263 8.37 -14.05 17.02
CA PRO A 263 7.28 -13.71 17.93
C PRO A 263 7.73 -12.67 18.97
N LEU A 264 6.77 -12.02 19.62
CA LEU A 264 7.06 -11.19 20.79
C LEU A 264 7.51 -12.11 21.94
N GLN A 265 8.76 -11.98 22.37
CA GLN A 265 9.30 -12.71 23.53
C GLN A 265 9.12 -11.85 24.79
N LYS A 266 8.23 -12.26 25.69
CA LYS A 266 7.88 -11.48 26.88
C LYS A 266 8.89 -11.70 28.00
N TRP A 267 9.06 -10.70 28.86
CA TRP A 267 9.84 -10.81 30.09
C TRP A 267 8.91 -11.09 31.27
N GLU A 268 9.32 -11.99 32.14
CA GLU A 268 8.67 -12.26 33.43
C GLU A 268 9.69 -12.18 34.58
N ASP A 269 9.20 -11.85 35.77
CA ASP A 269 10.01 -11.91 36.99
C ASP A 269 10.44 -13.35 37.25
N ASN A 270 11.76 -13.57 37.38
CA ASN A 270 12.31 -14.89 37.61
C ASN A 270 12.32 -15.30 39.09
N GLY A 271 11.83 -14.44 40.00
CA GLY A 271 11.80 -14.68 41.44
C GLY A 271 13.17 -14.60 42.13
N ALA A 272 14.26 -14.43 41.38
CA ALA A 272 15.63 -14.28 41.86
C ALA A 272 16.08 -12.82 41.85
N GLY A 273 15.12 -11.88 41.85
CA GLY A 273 15.42 -10.46 41.75
C GLY A 273 15.94 -10.06 40.37
N ASP A 274 15.53 -10.77 39.30
CA ASP A 274 15.68 -10.29 37.93
C ASP A 274 14.53 -10.70 36.99
N ILE A 275 14.61 -10.34 35.70
CA ILE A 275 13.65 -10.76 34.67
C ILE A 275 14.28 -11.75 33.69
N SER A 276 13.51 -12.73 33.23
CA SER A 276 13.91 -13.69 32.18
C SER A 276 12.89 -13.72 31.04
N LEU A 277 13.35 -14.11 29.85
CA LEU A 277 12.46 -14.30 28.70
C LEU A 277 11.66 -15.58 28.86
N VAL A 278 10.36 -15.47 28.57
CA VAL A 278 9.44 -16.61 28.51
C VAL A 278 9.50 -17.22 27.11
N ASN A 279 9.75 -18.53 27.03
CA ASN A 279 9.87 -19.28 25.77
C ASN A 279 10.79 -18.60 24.74
N PRO A 280 12.07 -18.39 25.08
CA PRO A 280 13.00 -17.70 24.21
C PRO A 280 13.18 -18.46 22.88
N VAL A 281 13.20 -17.72 21.78
CA VAL A 281 13.42 -18.27 20.43
C VAL A 281 14.86 -18.04 20.03
N SER A 282 15.51 -19.08 19.51
CA SER A 282 16.86 -18.99 18.95
C SER A 282 16.92 -17.99 17.79
N MET A 283 18.03 -17.27 17.67
CA MET A 283 18.23 -16.33 16.55
C MET A 283 18.35 -17.10 15.23
N PRO A 284 17.68 -16.64 14.16
CA PRO A 284 17.73 -17.31 12.87
C PRO A 284 19.11 -17.16 12.25
N VAL A 285 19.61 -18.24 11.65
CA VAL A 285 20.82 -18.26 10.85
C VAL A 285 20.41 -18.21 9.37
N VAL A 286 20.90 -17.19 8.66
CA VAL A 286 20.45 -16.90 7.28
C VAL A 286 20.73 -18.06 6.31
N THR A 287 21.82 -18.79 6.50
CA THR A 287 22.22 -19.91 5.65
C THR A 287 21.68 -21.27 6.09
N ASP A 288 20.97 -21.32 7.22
CA ASP A 288 20.41 -22.56 7.77
C ASP A 288 18.91 -22.39 8.00
N ASP A 289 18.14 -22.90 7.04
CA ASP A 289 16.69 -22.74 7.02
C ASP A 289 15.95 -23.57 8.09
N SER A 290 16.63 -24.50 8.77
CA SER A 290 16.09 -25.24 9.91
C SER A 290 15.90 -24.34 11.14
N THR A 291 16.60 -23.20 11.19
CA THR A 291 16.51 -22.21 12.26
C THR A 291 15.40 -21.18 12.04
N TRP A 292 14.75 -21.19 10.87
CA TRP A 292 13.78 -20.16 10.50
C TRP A 292 12.44 -20.39 11.20
N HIS A 293 12.02 -19.41 11.99
CA HIS A 293 10.82 -19.54 12.81
C HIS A 293 9.54 -19.75 11.99
N ASN A 294 8.81 -20.84 12.28
CA ASN A 294 7.52 -21.19 11.67
C ASN A 294 7.58 -21.27 10.14
N LYS A 295 8.66 -21.87 9.61
CA LYS A 295 8.90 -22.04 8.17
C LYS A 295 7.87 -22.96 7.51
N GLU A 296 7.26 -23.89 8.25
CA GLU A 296 6.23 -24.81 7.73
C GLU A 296 4.97 -24.06 7.31
N GLN A 297 4.67 -22.92 7.94
CA GLN A 297 3.47 -22.13 7.67
C GLN A 297 3.77 -20.83 6.90
N ARG A 298 5.05 -20.49 6.69
CA ARG A 298 5.47 -19.20 6.13
C ARG A 298 6.55 -19.35 5.07
N VAL A 299 6.39 -18.60 3.98
CA VAL A 299 7.40 -18.50 2.92
C VAL A 299 8.36 -17.38 3.25
N TYR A 300 9.64 -17.72 3.42
CA TYR A 300 10.74 -16.79 3.63
C TYR A 300 11.65 -16.72 2.41
N GLY A 301 12.35 -15.59 2.24
CA GLY A 301 13.43 -15.45 1.28
C GLY A 301 13.01 -15.50 -0.18
N LYS A 302 11.73 -15.24 -0.48
CA LYS A 302 11.20 -15.21 -1.84
C LYS A 302 10.71 -13.82 -2.18
N TRP A 303 11.23 -13.25 -3.27
CA TRP A 303 10.62 -12.08 -3.88
C TRP A 303 9.34 -12.47 -4.62
N ARG A 304 8.34 -11.61 -4.53
CA ARG A 304 7.25 -11.59 -5.51
C ARG A 304 7.78 -10.94 -6.80
N PRO A 305 7.44 -11.42 -8.00
CA PRO A 305 8.02 -10.91 -9.24
C PRO A 305 7.96 -9.39 -9.40
N PHE A 306 6.83 -8.77 -9.07
CA PHE A 306 6.70 -7.31 -9.17
C PHE A 306 7.66 -6.54 -8.26
N GLN A 307 8.00 -7.09 -7.07
CA GLN A 307 8.90 -6.45 -6.13
C GLN A 307 10.31 -6.37 -6.72
N LEU A 308 10.79 -7.47 -7.29
CA LEU A 308 12.13 -7.49 -7.89
C LEU A 308 12.17 -6.72 -9.21
N ALA A 309 11.13 -6.81 -10.04
CA ALA A 309 11.00 -5.97 -11.24
C ALA A 309 11.08 -4.48 -10.90
N PHE A 310 10.40 -4.05 -9.84
CA PHE A 310 10.45 -2.68 -9.35
C PHE A 310 11.84 -2.24 -8.91
N VAL A 311 12.58 -3.11 -8.22
CA VAL A 311 13.98 -2.84 -7.85
C VAL A 311 14.84 -2.71 -9.11
N LEU A 312 14.75 -3.67 -10.04
CA LEU A 312 15.56 -3.70 -11.26
C LEU A 312 15.41 -2.43 -12.10
N MET A 313 14.16 -1.98 -12.32
CA MET A 313 13.88 -0.78 -13.12
C MET A 313 14.35 0.53 -12.46
N ASN A 314 14.76 0.49 -11.19
CA ASN A 314 15.22 1.67 -10.44
C ASN A 314 16.73 1.64 -10.12
N LEU A 315 17.44 0.55 -10.40
CA LEU A 315 18.88 0.42 -10.05
C LEU A 315 19.72 1.56 -10.63
N ARG A 316 19.47 1.90 -11.90
CA ARG A 316 20.19 2.96 -12.60
C ARG A 316 20.00 4.32 -11.93
N ALA A 317 18.75 4.70 -11.66
CA ALA A 317 18.44 6.00 -11.06
C ALA A 317 19.08 6.18 -9.67
N MET A 318 19.32 5.10 -8.92
CA MET A 318 19.97 5.18 -7.60
C MET A 318 21.50 5.25 -7.67
N TYR A 319 22.10 4.66 -8.71
CA TYR A 319 23.55 4.66 -8.87
C TYR A 319 24.04 5.91 -9.62
N ASP A 320 23.42 6.21 -10.76
CA ASP A 320 23.83 7.29 -11.66
C ASP A 320 23.10 8.59 -11.27
N ARG A 321 23.86 9.54 -10.72
CA ARG A 321 23.32 10.82 -10.22
C ARG A 321 22.90 11.77 -11.34
N ASP A 322 23.45 11.62 -12.55
CA ASP A 322 23.11 12.45 -13.71
C ASP A 322 22.02 11.79 -14.57
N CYS A 323 21.42 10.68 -14.11
CA CYS A 323 20.40 9.94 -14.85
C CYS A 323 19.06 10.69 -14.88
N ASN A 324 18.52 10.87 -16.09
CA ASN A 324 17.20 11.46 -16.31
C ASN A 324 16.05 10.66 -15.66
N GLU A 325 16.21 9.35 -15.47
CA GLU A 325 15.21 8.52 -14.78
C GLU A 325 14.99 8.92 -13.31
N ARG A 326 15.86 9.76 -12.73
CA ARG A 326 15.64 10.35 -11.40
C ARG A 326 14.47 11.32 -11.36
N GLY A 327 14.16 11.98 -12.48
CA GLY A 327 13.00 12.87 -12.61
C GLY A 327 11.65 12.15 -12.68
N ILE A 328 11.67 10.83 -12.97
CA ILE A 328 10.44 10.03 -13.06
C ILE A 328 9.89 9.75 -11.66
N VAL A 329 8.62 10.02 -11.43
CA VAL A 329 7.87 9.55 -10.26
C VAL A 329 7.38 8.14 -10.52
N ASP A 330 8.00 7.14 -9.89
CA ASP A 330 7.56 5.74 -10.01
C ASP A 330 6.49 5.42 -8.95
N LEU A 331 5.27 5.12 -9.40
CA LEU A 331 4.11 4.85 -8.56
C LEU A 331 3.80 3.35 -8.50
N ILE A 332 4.05 2.71 -7.37
CA ILE A 332 3.66 1.32 -7.09
C ILE A 332 2.14 1.28 -6.84
N TRP A 333 1.39 0.86 -7.84
CA TRP A 333 -0.05 0.62 -7.78
C TRP A 333 -0.35 -0.87 -7.69
N PHE A 334 -0.51 -1.35 -6.46
CA PHE A 334 -0.77 -2.77 -6.20
C PHE A 334 -1.71 -2.94 -5.00
N PRO A 335 -2.58 -3.96 -4.97
CA PRO A 335 -3.51 -4.19 -3.86
C PRO A 335 -2.89 -4.14 -2.46
N THR A 336 -3.69 -3.78 -1.46
CA THR A 336 -3.28 -3.82 -0.04
C THR A 336 -2.89 -5.25 0.37
N GLY A 337 -1.79 -5.40 1.12
CA GLY A 337 -1.24 -6.72 1.45
C GLY A 337 -0.51 -7.41 0.27
N GLY A 338 -0.48 -6.78 -0.90
CA GLY A 338 0.21 -7.28 -2.08
C GLY A 338 1.74 -7.19 -2.02
N GLY A 339 2.30 -6.59 -0.97
CA GLY A 339 3.75 -6.59 -0.71
C GLY A 339 4.51 -5.38 -1.27
N LYS A 340 3.85 -4.22 -1.38
CA LYS A 340 4.45 -2.96 -1.85
C LYS A 340 5.63 -2.54 -0.97
N THR A 341 5.48 -2.73 0.34
CA THR A 341 6.47 -2.35 1.34
C THR A 341 7.82 -3.01 1.13
N GLU A 342 7.84 -4.30 0.82
CA GLU A 342 9.06 -5.04 0.55
C GLU A 342 9.77 -4.55 -0.72
N ALA A 343 9.02 -4.07 -1.72
CA ALA A 343 9.61 -3.53 -2.95
C ALA A 343 10.40 -2.23 -2.66
N TYR A 344 9.78 -1.26 -1.97
CA TYR A 344 10.46 0.00 -1.65
C TYR A 344 11.49 -0.15 -0.53
N LEU A 345 11.34 -1.11 0.41
CA LEU A 345 12.38 -1.43 1.40
C LEU A 345 13.59 -2.13 0.77
N GLY A 346 13.37 -2.99 -0.23
CA GLY A 346 14.45 -3.56 -1.04
C GLY A 346 15.24 -2.46 -1.72
N LEU A 347 14.56 -1.56 -2.43
CA LEU A 347 15.24 -0.42 -3.06
C LEU A 347 15.92 0.50 -2.03
N SER A 348 15.33 0.67 -0.85
CA SER A 348 15.95 1.42 0.26
C SER A 348 17.28 0.79 0.68
N ALA A 349 17.32 -0.53 0.92
CA ALA A 349 18.55 -1.23 1.27
C ALA A 349 19.61 -1.12 0.15
N TYR A 350 19.21 -1.27 -1.12
CA TYR A 350 20.11 -1.04 -2.26
C TYR A 350 20.67 0.38 -2.28
N THR A 351 19.81 1.39 -2.08
CA THR A 351 20.19 2.82 -2.05
C THR A 351 21.22 3.09 -0.96
N ILE A 352 21.04 2.51 0.23
CA ILE A 352 21.99 2.64 1.33
C ILE A 352 23.35 2.04 0.96
N PHE A 353 23.38 0.81 0.44
CA PHE A 353 24.63 0.14 0.11
C PHE A 353 25.36 0.80 -1.07
N ILE A 354 24.64 1.16 -2.15
CA ILE A 354 25.28 1.80 -3.31
C ILE A 354 25.87 3.16 -2.95
N ARG A 355 25.18 3.94 -2.12
CA ARG A 355 25.68 5.21 -1.59
C ARG A 355 26.97 5.03 -0.79
N ARG A 356 27.04 4.01 0.08
CA ARG A 356 28.26 3.70 0.86
C ARG A 356 29.42 3.19 0.01
N LEU A 357 29.14 2.45 -1.06
CA LEU A 357 30.17 2.02 -2.02
C LEU A 357 30.71 3.20 -2.85
N MET A 358 29.89 4.21 -3.13
CA MET A 358 30.33 5.44 -3.79
C MET A 358 31.11 6.37 -2.83
N ASN A 359 30.68 6.45 -1.57
CA ASN A 359 31.36 7.22 -0.53
C ASN A 359 31.15 6.58 0.85
N LYS A 360 32.20 5.91 1.36
CA LYS A 360 32.19 5.19 2.65
C LYS A 360 31.91 6.12 3.83
N ASP A 361 32.30 7.39 3.73
CA ASP A 361 32.15 8.38 4.78
C ASP A 361 30.79 9.08 4.78
N ASP A 362 29.94 8.87 3.75
CA ASP A 362 28.65 9.54 3.64
C ASP A 362 27.64 9.04 4.68
N LYS A 363 27.60 9.72 5.83
CA LYS A 363 26.73 9.41 6.96
C LYS A 363 25.40 10.16 6.99
N GLY A 364 25.08 10.94 5.96
CA GLY A 364 23.85 11.72 5.94
C GLY A 364 22.60 10.89 5.69
N THR A 365 21.45 11.55 5.78
CA THR A 365 20.17 10.95 5.41
C THR A 365 20.15 10.65 3.91
N ALA A 366 19.97 9.37 3.57
CA ALA A 366 19.87 8.89 2.20
C ALA A 366 18.40 8.81 1.75
N ILE A 367 17.48 8.51 2.67
CA ILE A 367 16.09 8.19 2.35
C ILE A 367 15.13 8.96 3.26
N LEU A 368 14.16 9.63 2.66
CA LEU A 368 13.00 10.21 3.35
C LEU A 368 11.77 9.37 3.06
N MET A 369 11.24 8.70 4.07
CA MET A 369 10.01 7.91 3.98
C MET A 369 8.88 8.65 4.68
N ARG A 370 7.79 8.91 3.95
CA ARG A 370 6.74 9.82 4.39
C ARG A 370 5.38 9.16 4.46
N TYR A 371 4.63 9.55 5.48
CA TYR A 371 3.28 9.05 5.77
C TYR A 371 2.31 10.18 6.10
N THR A 372 1.03 9.95 5.83
CA THR A 372 -0.05 10.90 6.12
C THR A 372 -0.62 10.77 7.53
N LEU A 373 -0.78 9.54 8.04
CA LEU A 373 -1.48 9.25 9.31
C LEU A 373 -0.56 8.66 10.38
N ARG A 374 -0.80 9.06 11.63
CA ARG A 374 0.07 8.81 12.80
C ARG A 374 0.10 7.36 13.31
N LEU A 375 -0.98 6.58 13.15
CA LEU A 375 -1.13 5.27 13.80
C LEU A 375 -0.47 4.13 13.02
N LEU A 376 -0.50 4.22 11.68
CA LEU A 376 0.12 3.25 10.77
C LEU A 376 1.65 3.33 10.77
N THR A 377 2.19 4.45 11.26
CA THR A 377 3.62 4.77 11.26
C THR A 377 4.44 3.80 12.12
N ALA A 378 3.90 3.31 13.25
CA ALA A 378 4.65 2.47 14.19
C ALA A 378 4.99 1.09 13.60
N GLN A 379 4.03 0.40 12.99
CA GLN A 379 4.26 -0.92 12.39
C GLN A 379 5.22 -0.84 11.20
N GLN A 380 5.09 0.21 10.37
CA GLN A 380 6.01 0.44 9.26
C GLN A 380 7.42 0.78 9.76
N TYR A 381 7.51 1.55 10.84
CA TYR A 381 8.78 1.83 11.49
C TYR A 381 9.44 0.59 12.07
N GLU A 382 8.70 -0.31 12.75
CA GLU A 382 9.25 -1.59 13.23
C GLU A 382 9.82 -2.42 12.08
N ARG A 383 9.11 -2.46 10.95
CA ARG A 383 9.54 -3.19 9.77
C ARG A 383 10.81 -2.60 9.14
N ALA A 384 10.85 -1.29 8.95
CA ALA A 384 12.03 -0.59 8.44
C ALA A 384 13.21 -0.67 9.44
N SER A 385 12.93 -0.68 10.74
CA SER A 385 13.95 -0.84 11.79
C SER A 385 14.63 -2.20 11.70
N ALA A 386 13.90 -3.27 11.42
CA ALA A 386 14.50 -4.59 11.20
C ALA A 386 15.43 -4.61 9.97
N MET A 387 15.04 -3.92 8.88
CA MET A 387 15.89 -3.77 7.69
C MET A 387 17.18 -3.00 8.01
N ILE A 388 17.06 -1.91 8.78
CA ILE A 388 18.20 -1.07 9.16
C ILE A 388 19.14 -1.80 10.13
N CYS A 389 18.60 -2.58 11.06
CA CYS A 389 19.40 -3.48 11.91
C CYS A 389 20.19 -4.48 11.05
N ALA A 390 19.56 -5.08 10.03
CA ALA A 390 20.26 -5.98 9.10
C ALA A 390 21.38 -5.25 8.33
N CYS A 391 21.09 -4.07 7.77
CA CYS A 391 22.07 -3.28 7.03
C CYS A 391 23.26 -2.87 7.90
N ASP A 392 23.02 -2.46 9.13
CA ASP A 392 24.07 -2.03 10.07
C ASP A 392 24.95 -3.19 10.55
N LEU A 393 24.38 -4.38 10.73
CA LEU A 393 25.17 -5.60 11.02
C LEU A 393 25.98 -6.05 9.81
N ILE A 394 25.41 -6.00 8.60
CA ILE A 394 26.15 -6.25 7.36
C ILE A 394 27.32 -5.28 7.22
N ARG A 395 27.07 -3.98 7.46
CA ARG A 395 28.10 -2.93 7.47
C ARG A 395 29.18 -3.23 8.50
N LYS A 396 28.82 -3.60 9.73
CA LYS A 396 29.77 -3.93 10.79
C LYS A 396 30.71 -5.08 10.40
N SER A 397 30.21 -6.07 9.68
CA SER A 397 31.02 -7.19 9.19
C SER A 397 31.84 -6.86 7.94
N HIS A 398 31.56 -5.74 7.25
CA HIS A 398 32.20 -5.33 6.00
C HIS A 398 32.48 -3.82 6.00
N GLU A 399 33.16 -3.33 7.05
CA GLU A 399 33.48 -1.90 7.19
C GLU A 399 34.42 -1.41 6.07
N ASP A 400 35.18 -2.32 5.48
CA ASP A 400 36.02 -2.09 4.32
C ASP A 400 35.19 -1.69 3.09
N LEU A 401 33.98 -2.24 2.93
CA LEU A 401 33.06 -1.89 1.83
C LEU A 401 32.17 -0.70 2.20
N PHE A 402 31.56 -0.72 3.38
CA PHE A 402 30.45 0.18 3.72
C PHE A 402 30.81 1.29 4.72
N GLY A 403 32.06 1.35 5.17
CA GLY A 403 32.54 2.36 6.10
C GLY A 403 32.18 2.09 7.56
N LYS A 404 32.72 2.96 8.43
CA LYS A 404 32.61 2.84 9.91
C LYS A 404 31.35 3.49 10.49
N ASN A 405 30.76 4.45 9.77
CA ASN A 405 29.59 5.18 10.25
C ASN A 405 28.36 4.27 10.25
N ARG A 406 27.65 4.22 11.39
CA ARG A 406 26.45 3.39 11.58
C ARG A 406 25.39 3.69 10.52
N ILE A 407 24.63 2.67 10.14
CA ILE A 407 23.40 2.83 9.34
C ILE A 407 22.23 2.90 10.32
N THR A 408 21.46 3.99 10.29
CA THR A 408 20.49 4.30 11.35
C THR A 408 19.13 4.73 10.81
N ILE A 409 18.11 4.64 11.66
CA ILE A 409 16.73 5.02 11.34
C ILE A 409 16.15 5.99 12.36
N GLY A 410 15.42 6.99 11.86
CA GLY A 410 14.73 8.00 12.66
C GLY A 410 13.21 7.93 12.54
N LEU A 411 12.49 8.16 13.64
CA LEU A 411 11.03 8.35 13.66
C LEU A 411 10.71 9.82 13.98
N TRP A 412 10.39 10.61 12.96
CA TRP A 412 10.15 12.05 13.05
C TRP A 412 8.67 12.39 12.97
N VAL A 413 8.02 12.38 14.13
CA VAL A 413 6.57 12.51 14.26
C VAL A 413 6.18 13.61 15.27
N GLY A 414 4.88 13.86 15.41
CA GLY A 414 4.35 14.86 16.33
C GLY A 414 4.67 14.55 17.81
N SER A 415 4.71 15.60 18.64
CA SER A 415 5.06 15.51 20.08
C SER A 415 4.06 14.73 20.94
N SER A 416 2.88 14.43 20.39
CA SER A 416 1.92 13.51 21.00
C SER A 416 2.40 12.06 20.98
N THR A 417 3.36 11.74 20.12
CA THR A 417 3.77 10.38 19.82
C THR A 417 5.18 10.08 20.34
N THR A 418 6.13 10.99 20.15
CA THR A 418 7.50 10.85 20.70
C THR A 418 8.02 12.15 21.35
N PRO A 419 9.01 12.08 22.25
CA PRO A 419 9.59 13.27 22.88
C PRO A 419 10.40 14.12 21.88
N ASN A 420 10.19 15.44 21.85
CA ASN A 420 11.01 16.33 21.00
C ASN A 420 12.42 16.60 21.56
N LYS A 421 12.61 16.48 22.89
CA LYS A 421 13.88 16.81 23.56
C LYS A 421 14.45 15.63 24.30
N VAL A 422 15.77 15.50 24.33
CA VAL A 422 16.49 14.44 25.06
C VAL A 422 16.17 14.48 26.55
N SER A 423 16.12 15.68 27.14
CA SER A 423 15.71 15.84 28.55
C SER A 423 14.28 15.34 28.81
N GLY A 424 13.39 15.43 27.82
CA GLY A 424 12.02 14.92 27.90
C GLY A 424 12.00 13.40 27.87
N ALA A 425 12.81 12.78 27.00
CA ALA A 425 12.99 11.33 26.94
C ALA A 425 13.55 10.78 28.26
N VAL A 426 14.58 11.40 28.84
CA VAL A 426 15.13 10.98 30.15
C VAL A 426 14.08 11.07 31.27
N LYS A 427 13.29 12.15 31.31
CA LYS A 427 12.18 12.27 32.28
C LYS A 427 11.10 11.21 32.08
N ALA A 428 10.76 10.88 30.84
CA ALA A 428 9.81 9.82 30.53
C ALA A 428 10.35 8.45 30.98
N TYR A 429 11.63 8.15 30.71
CA TYR A 429 12.31 6.96 31.21
C TYR A 429 12.22 6.86 32.74
N GLU A 430 12.53 7.95 33.47
CA GLU A 430 12.48 7.97 34.94
C GLU A 430 11.07 7.72 35.50
N LYS A 431 10.03 8.28 34.85
CA LYS A 431 8.63 8.01 35.22
C LYS A 431 8.28 6.53 35.03
N LEU A 432 8.60 5.96 33.87
CA LEU A 432 8.35 4.56 33.57
C LEU A 432 9.09 3.63 34.55
N TYR A 433 10.33 3.98 34.94
CA TYR A 433 11.11 3.21 35.91
C TYR A 433 10.49 3.22 37.31
N ARG A 434 9.70 4.24 37.66
CA ARG A 434 8.89 4.29 38.89
C ARG A 434 7.50 3.64 38.73
N GLY A 435 7.16 3.12 37.56
CA GLY A 435 5.82 2.60 37.27
C GLY A 435 4.78 3.67 37.00
N GLU A 436 5.20 4.89 36.64
CA GLU A 436 4.33 6.04 36.41
C GLU A 436 4.25 6.42 34.92
N GLY A 437 3.08 6.91 34.49
CA GLY A 437 2.90 7.50 33.16
C GLY A 437 2.74 6.51 32.01
N SER A 438 2.58 7.04 30.81
CA SER A 438 2.48 6.26 29.57
C SER A 438 3.82 6.21 28.84
N ASN A 439 4.06 5.14 28.07
CA ASN A 439 5.28 4.94 27.31
C ASN A 439 5.25 5.73 25.99
N PRO A 440 6.12 6.75 25.80
CA PRO A 440 6.11 7.59 24.59
C PRO A 440 7.10 7.11 23.51
N PHE A 441 7.75 5.95 23.66
CA PHE A 441 8.87 5.59 22.79
C PHE A 441 8.48 4.79 21.54
N VAL A 442 7.21 4.39 21.39
CA VAL A 442 6.61 3.65 20.25
C VAL A 442 7.20 2.25 20.00
N ILE A 443 8.46 2.01 20.35
CA ILE A 443 9.17 0.74 20.19
C ILE A 443 8.88 -0.16 21.39
N LEU A 444 7.94 -1.08 21.19
CA LEU A 444 7.47 -2.01 22.23
C LEU A 444 8.10 -3.41 22.11
N LYS A 445 8.86 -3.65 21.05
CA LYS A 445 9.53 -4.91 20.73
C LYS A 445 10.87 -4.63 20.05
N CYS A 446 11.90 -5.41 20.39
CA CYS A 446 13.18 -5.35 19.72
C CYS A 446 13.01 -5.74 18.24
N PRO A 447 13.40 -4.86 17.28
CA PRO A 447 13.22 -5.14 15.85
C PRO A 447 14.11 -6.29 15.35
N TRP A 448 15.11 -6.70 16.14
CA TRP A 448 16.04 -7.76 15.79
C TRP A 448 15.66 -9.12 16.38
N CYS A 449 15.60 -9.25 17.70
CA CYS A 449 15.32 -10.54 18.35
C CYS A 449 13.85 -10.74 18.76
N GLY A 450 13.03 -9.69 18.72
CA GLY A 450 11.64 -9.75 19.15
C GLY A 450 11.39 -9.75 20.66
N ALA A 451 12.42 -9.52 21.49
CA ALA A 451 12.23 -9.33 22.93
C ALA A 451 11.38 -8.08 23.23
N GLN A 452 10.46 -8.20 24.19
CA GLN A 452 9.62 -7.09 24.67
C GLN A 452 10.49 -5.91 25.15
N MET A 453 10.03 -4.71 24.84
CA MET A 453 10.65 -3.46 25.28
C MET A 453 9.66 -2.60 26.09
N GLY A 454 10.20 -1.87 27.06
CA GLY A 454 9.43 -0.99 27.95
C GLY A 454 9.16 -1.60 29.33
N PRO A 455 8.19 -1.06 30.09
CA PRO A 455 7.99 -1.41 31.49
C PRO A 455 7.57 -2.86 31.69
N VAL A 456 8.36 -3.57 32.52
CA VAL A 456 8.08 -4.94 32.97
C VAL A 456 8.11 -4.92 34.49
N GLN A 457 7.04 -5.41 35.10
CA GLN A 457 6.93 -5.46 36.56
C GLN A 457 7.84 -6.57 37.12
N LYS A 458 8.58 -6.22 38.16
CA LYS A 458 9.49 -7.09 38.91
C LYS A 458 9.10 -6.99 40.38
N GLY A 459 8.64 -8.08 40.99
CA GLY A 459 8.12 -8.09 42.35
C GLY A 459 6.99 -7.08 42.62
N LYS A 460 6.90 -6.62 43.87
CA LYS A 460 5.91 -5.61 44.30
C LYS A 460 6.47 -4.20 44.07
N ASN A 461 5.80 -3.42 43.21
CA ASN A 461 6.09 -2.02 42.94
C ASN A 461 7.52 -1.72 42.43
N GLN A 462 8.23 -2.68 41.82
CA GLN A 462 9.48 -2.41 41.10
C GLN A 462 9.27 -2.67 39.61
N TRP A 463 9.95 -1.89 38.78
CA TRP A 463 9.82 -1.93 37.34
C TRP A 463 11.20 -1.97 36.70
N GLU A 464 11.35 -2.80 35.69
CA GLU A 464 12.50 -2.84 34.80
C GLU A 464 12.09 -2.27 33.45
N LEU A 465 13.05 -1.69 32.72
CA LEU A 465 12.83 -1.13 31.39
C LEU A 465 13.70 -1.83 30.34
N PRO A 466 13.58 -3.17 30.14
CA PRO A 466 14.31 -3.85 29.08
C PRO A 466 14.11 -3.12 27.74
N GLY A 467 15.19 -2.96 26.98
CA GLY A 467 15.14 -2.24 25.71
C GLY A 467 15.46 -0.75 25.82
N TYR A 468 15.26 -0.10 26.97
CA TYR A 468 15.46 1.35 27.14
C TYR A 468 16.67 1.63 28.02
N ARG A 469 17.48 2.61 27.61
CA ARG A 469 18.73 2.92 28.30
C ARG A 469 18.90 4.41 28.50
N LYS A 470 19.12 4.80 29.76
CA LYS A 470 19.60 6.13 30.13
C LYS A 470 21.12 6.16 29.99
N VAL A 471 21.64 6.95 29.04
CA VAL A 471 23.08 6.99 28.69
C VAL A 471 23.76 8.13 29.46
N PRO A 472 24.80 7.90 30.27
CA PRO A 472 25.53 8.98 30.92
C PRO A 472 26.38 9.77 29.91
N LEU A 473 26.16 11.09 29.82
CA LEU A 473 26.89 12.01 28.92
C LEU A 473 27.83 12.96 29.68
N GLY A 474 28.06 12.71 30.97
CA GLY A 474 28.87 13.55 31.87
C GLY A 474 28.18 13.81 33.21
N ARG A 475 28.71 14.73 34.02
CA ARG A 475 28.14 15.05 35.34
C ARG A 475 26.70 15.56 35.19
N ARG A 476 25.75 14.76 35.70
CA ARG A 476 24.30 15.05 35.72
C ARG A 476 23.66 15.31 34.33
N LYS A 477 24.34 14.94 33.23
CA LYS A 477 23.78 14.95 31.87
C LYS A 477 23.55 13.53 31.40
N PHE A 478 22.36 13.29 30.86
CA PHE A 478 21.96 11.97 30.38
C PHE A 478 21.33 12.08 29.00
N GLY A 479 21.66 11.11 28.15
CA GLY A 479 21.01 10.81 26.89
C GLY A 479 20.03 9.65 27.04
N PHE A 480 19.41 9.28 25.93
CA PHE A 480 18.49 8.17 25.82
C PHE A 480 18.84 7.34 24.58
N ALA A 481 18.87 6.02 24.73
CA ALA A 481 19.12 5.08 23.63
C ALA A 481 18.31 3.80 23.84
N PHE A 482 18.16 3.02 22.76
CA PHE A 482 17.58 1.68 22.83
C PHE A 482 18.69 0.65 22.86
N ARG A 483 18.64 -0.32 23.79
CA ARG A 483 19.58 -1.45 23.86
C ARG A 483 18.84 -2.70 24.28
N CYS A 484 18.97 -3.78 23.53
CA CYS A 484 18.27 -5.01 23.86
C CYS A 484 18.84 -5.62 25.14
N ARG A 485 17.97 -6.13 26.03
CA ARG A 485 18.40 -6.87 27.24
C ARG A 485 18.63 -8.36 26.99
N ASN A 486 18.11 -8.90 25.88
CA ASN A 486 18.32 -10.30 25.53
C ASN A 486 19.80 -10.55 25.21
N HIS A 487 20.52 -11.28 26.05
CA HIS A 487 21.96 -11.57 25.88
C HIS A 487 22.28 -12.36 24.59
N GLN A 488 21.31 -13.04 24.00
CA GLN A 488 21.48 -13.72 22.71
C GLN A 488 21.28 -12.80 21.50
N CYS A 489 20.90 -11.53 21.71
CA CYS A 489 20.71 -10.56 20.65
C CYS A 489 22.03 -9.87 20.28
N ASP A 490 22.28 -9.67 18.99
CA ASP A 490 23.44 -8.93 18.48
C ASP A 490 23.50 -7.47 18.96
N PHE A 491 22.35 -6.90 19.37
CA PHE A 491 22.23 -5.56 19.93
C PHE A 491 22.08 -5.55 21.46
N SER A 492 22.67 -6.55 22.13
CA SER A 492 22.73 -6.62 23.60
C SER A 492 23.89 -5.83 24.19
N THR A 493 25.00 -5.73 23.45
CA THR A 493 26.23 -5.04 23.85
C THR A 493 26.34 -3.64 23.26
N GLU A 494 25.68 -3.40 22.13
CA GLU A 494 25.61 -2.12 21.42
C GLU A 494 24.18 -1.58 21.38
N ASP A 495 24.04 -0.26 21.27
CA ASP A 495 22.74 0.36 21.13
C ASP A 495 22.15 0.05 19.74
N LEU A 496 20.85 -0.18 19.71
CA LEU A 496 20.07 -0.32 18.48
C LEU A 496 20.14 0.99 17.68
N PRO A 497 20.19 0.92 16.34
CA PRO A 497 20.40 2.08 15.48
C PRO A 497 19.11 2.91 15.27
N LEU A 498 18.40 3.23 16.36
CA LEU A 498 17.06 3.84 16.36
C LEU A 498 17.05 5.20 17.06
N PHE A 499 16.46 6.20 16.40
CA PHE A 499 16.28 7.54 16.96
C PHE A 499 14.83 7.98 16.90
N VAL A 500 14.20 8.20 18.06
CA VAL A 500 12.79 8.65 18.15
C VAL A 500 12.65 10.06 18.72
N VAL A 501 13.77 10.70 19.08
CA VAL A 501 13.81 12.03 19.69
C VAL A 501 14.29 13.04 18.66
N ASP A 502 13.50 14.09 18.41
CA ASP A 502 13.81 15.11 17.39
C ASP A 502 15.24 15.67 17.50
N GLU A 503 15.67 16.08 18.70
CA GLU A 503 17.04 16.59 18.92
C GLU A 503 18.12 15.60 18.46
N SER A 504 17.96 14.32 18.77
CA SER A 504 18.89 13.26 18.32
C SER A 504 18.81 13.04 16.81
N ILE A 505 17.62 13.13 16.21
CA ILE A 505 17.44 13.02 14.76
C ILE A 505 18.19 14.15 14.03
N TYR A 506 18.11 15.39 14.52
CA TYR A 506 18.82 16.52 13.91
C TYR A 506 20.33 16.45 14.11
N GLU A 507 20.79 15.87 15.22
CA GLU A 507 22.21 15.74 15.54
C GLU A 507 22.88 14.60 14.75
N GLU A 508 22.24 13.42 14.71
CA GLU A 508 22.81 12.20 14.14
C GLU A 508 22.47 12.00 12.65
N THR A 509 21.46 12.69 12.13
CA THR A 509 20.99 12.63 10.73
C THR A 509 20.78 11.19 10.25
N PRO A 510 19.71 10.50 10.69
CA PRO A 510 19.52 9.08 10.40
C PRO A 510 19.55 8.76 8.91
N THR A 511 20.17 7.64 8.54
CA THR A 511 20.30 7.21 7.13
C THR A 511 18.93 7.06 6.45
N LEU A 512 17.95 6.49 7.16
CA LEU A 512 16.55 6.46 6.76
C LEU A 512 15.73 7.26 7.76
N LEU A 513 15.03 8.29 7.30
CA LEU A 513 14.12 9.06 8.13
C LEU A 513 12.68 8.75 7.77
N LEU A 514 11.94 8.22 8.75
CA LEU A 514 10.51 8.00 8.62
C LEU A 514 9.77 9.13 9.32
N GLY A 515 8.97 9.91 8.59
CA GLY A 515 8.27 11.07 9.16
C GLY A 515 6.87 11.25 8.62
N THR A 516 6.06 12.03 9.35
CA THR A 516 4.70 12.37 8.94
C THR A 516 4.66 13.72 8.23
N VAL A 517 3.75 13.89 7.26
CA VAL A 517 3.64 15.13 6.46
C VAL A 517 3.47 16.39 7.31
N ASP A 518 2.78 16.30 8.45
CA ASP A 518 2.62 17.40 9.42
C ASP A 518 3.94 17.83 10.05
N LYS A 519 4.90 16.92 10.18
CA LYS A 519 6.22 17.24 10.73
C LYS A 519 7.11 17.94 9.70
N PHE A 520 7.04 17.53 8.44
CA PHE A 520 7.70 18.22 7.33
C PHE A 520 7.16 19.64 7.13
N ALA A 521 5.89 19.90 7.42
CA ALA A 521 5.33 21.26 7.41
C ALA A 521 5.99 22.20 8.42
N MET A 522 6.69 21.67 9.44
CA MET A 522 7.42 22.48 10.42
C MET A 522 8.80 22.97 9.94
N LEU A 523 9.28 22.52 8.76
CA LEU A 523 10.62 22.86 8.26
C LEU A 523 10.94 24.37 8.27
N PRO A 524 10.04 25.28 7.84
CA PRO A 524 10.30 26.73 7.88
C PRO A 524 10.59 27.28 9.28
N PHE A 525 10.10 26.61 10.33
CA PHE A 525 10.22 27.04 11.72
C PHE A 525 11.28 26.26 12.52
N ARG A 526 11.99 25.32 11.88
CA ARG A 526 12.96 24.42 12.53
C ARG A 526 14.29 24.40 11.78
N PRO A 527 15.16 25.43 11.97
CA PRO A 527 16.45 25.51 11.29
C PRO A 527 17.36 24.28 11.51
N ASN A 528 17.28 23.64 12.67
CA ASN A 528 18.08 22.43 12.95
C ASN A 528 17.73 21.24 12.03
N ALA A 529 16.51 21.21 11.47
CA ALA A 529 16.09 20.16 10.55
C ALA A 529 16.84 20.22 9.20
N GLN A 530 17.52 21.33 8.86
CA GLN A 530 18.31 21.44 7.62
C GLN A 530 19.41 20.36 7.53
N LYS A 531 19.91 19.88 8.66
CA LYS A 531 20.93 18.82 8.73
C LYS A 531 20.46 17.50 8.11
N ILE A 532 19.16 17.20 8.19
CA ILE A 532 18.54 16.04 7.52
C ILE A 532 18.76 16.12 6.01
N PHE A 533 18.83 17.33 5.44
CA PHE A 533 19.05 17.56 4.01
C PHE A 533 20.55 17.75 3.68
N GLY A 534 21.43 17.45 4.63
CA GLY A 534 22.88 17.52 4.47
C GLY A 534 23.48 18.91 4.55
N TYR A 535 22.74 19.92 5.03
CA TYR A 535 23.27 21.25 5.30
C TYR A 535 23.97 21.33 6.66
N GLU A 536 25.25 21.69 6.65
CA GLU A 536 26.04 21.99 7.85
C GLU A 536 26.73 23.35 7.68
N ASN A 537 26.46 24.28 8.60
CA ASN A 537 26.99 25.65 8.54
C ASN A 537 26.77 26.37 7.20
N GLY A 538 25.63 26.09 6.54
CA GLY A 538 25.27 26.68 5.24
C GLY A 538 25.89 25.98 4.03
N VAL A 539 26.74 24.96 4.23
CA VAL A 539 27.32 24.15 3.15
C VAL A 539 26.56 22.84 3.03
N LYS A 540 26.23 22.44 1.80
CA LYS A 540 25.58 21.16 1.52
C LYS A 540 26.63 20.08 1.31
N ASN A 541 26.83 19.23 2.32
CA ASN A 541 27.81 18.15 2.31
C ASN A 541 27.27 16.87 1.67
N THR A 542 25.96 16.68 1.73
CA THR A 542 25.28 15.54 1.12
C THR A 542 23.79 15.84 0.91
N SER A 543 23.03 14.89 0.38
CA SER A 543 21.60 15.03 0.14
C SER A 543 20.86 13.70 0.23
N PRO A 544 19.57 13.68 0.62
CA PRO A 544 18.71 12.52 0.41
C PRO A 544 18.62 12.15 -1.07
N ASP A 545 18.83 10.87 -1.39
CA ASP A 545 18.78 10.34 -2.75
C ASP A 545 17.38 9.90 -3.15
N LEU A 546 16.56 9.49 -2.17
CA LEU A 546 15.27 8.82 -2.37
C LEU A 546 14.20 9.37 -1.44
N ILE A 547 13.06 9.75 -2.00
CA ILE A 547 11.83 10.10 -1.29
C ILE A 547 10.79 9.02 -1.56
N ILE A 548 10.25 8.42 -0.50
CA ILE A 548 9.18 7.42 -0.56
C ILE A 548 7.92 8.04 0.04
N GLN A 549 6.83 8.08 -0.73
CA GLN A 549 5.51 8.46 -0.26
C GLN A 549 4.58 7.25 -0.24
N ASP A 550 4.27 6.74 0.95
CA ASP A 550 3.29 5.66 1.08
C ASP A 550 1.87 6.21 1.23
N GLU A 551 0.90 5.40 0.83
CA GLU A 551 -0.54 5.73 0.80
C GLU A 551 -0.86 7.08 0.14
N LEU A 552 -0.32 7.28 -1.08
CA LEU A 552 -0.44 8.54 -1.84
C LEU A 552 -1.90 9.03 -1.98
N HIS A 553 -2.86 8.12 -2.04
CA HIS A 553 -4.29 8.44 -2.18
C HIS A 553 -4.86 9.24 -0.99
N LEU A 554 -4.20 9.17 0.17
CA LEU A 554 -4.55 9.97 1.34
C LEU A 554 -4.14 11.45 1.19
N ILE A 555 -3.23 11.77 0.25
CA ILE A 555 -2.81 13.13 -0.07
C ILE A 555 -3.67 13.65 -1.22
N SER A 556 -4.95 13.89 -0.93
CA SER A 556 -5.94 14.39 -1.89
C SER A 556 -6.76 15.55 -1.31
N GLY A 557 -7.49 16.24 -2.19
CA GLY A 557 -8.35 17.37 -1.79
C GLY A 557 -7.56 18.49 -1.07
N PRO A 558 -8.12 19.10 0.00
CA PRO A 558 -7.48 20.20 0.71
C PRO A 558 -6.12 19.85 1.33
N LEU A 559 -5.95 18.61 1.80
CA LEU A 559 -4.68 18.15 2.34
C LEU A 559 -3.61 18.09 1.24
N GLY A 560 -3.97 17.57 0.07
CA GLY A 560 -3.07 17.52 -1.09
C GLY A 560 -2.61 18.90 -1.53
N SER A 561 -3.53 19.87 -1.63
CA SER A 561 -3.19 21.27 -1.96
C SER A 561 -2.21 21.88 -0.97
N MET A 562 -2.39 21.64 0.33
CA MET A 562 -1.46 22.13 1.36
C MET A 562 -0.09 21.45 1.27
N VAL A 563 -0.07 20.12 1.11
CA VAL A 563 1.17 19.34 1.08
C VAL A 563 2.03 19.72 -0.14
N GLY A 564 1.44 19.98 -1.31
CA GLY A 564 2.17 20.37 -2.53
C GLY A 564 3.09 21.58 -2.35
N HIS A 565 2.73 22.55 -1.50
CA HIS A 565 3.62 23.68 -1.18
C HIS A 565 4.89 23.23 -0.45
N TYR A 566 4.77 22.29 0.47
CA TYR A 566 5.92 21.74 1.19
C TYR A 566 6.74 20.79 0.34
N GLU A 567 6.12 20.09 -0.62
CA GLU A 567 6.84 19.22 -1.57
C GLU A 567 7.86 19.99 -2.39
N THR A 568 7.49 21.18 -2.87
CA THR A 568 8.42 22.05 -3.61
C THR A 568 9.64 22.43 -2.76
N LEU A 569 9.43 22.79 -1.48
CA LEU A 569 10.51 23.08 -0.55
C LEU A 569 11.40 21.86 -0.27
N ILE A 570 10.79 20.69 -0.02
CA ILE A 570 11.52 19.45 0.25
C ILE A 570 12.35 19.03 -0.97
N HIS A 571 11.79 19.13 -2.16
CA HIS A 571 12.47 18.84 -3.40
C HIS A 571 13.70 19.74 -3.60
N GLU A 572 13.56 21.05 -3.37
CA GLU A 572 14.67 22.01 -3.43
C GLU A 572 15.74 21.70 -2.37
N LEU A 573 15.34 21.42 -1.13
CA LEU A 573 16.28 21.06 -0.06
C LEU A 573 17.04 19.77 -0.38
N CYS A 574 16.45 18.83 -1.10
CA CYS A 574 17.08 17.61 -1.60
C CYS A 574 17.89 17.82 -2.91
N THR A 575 17.79 18.96 -3.58
CA THR A 575 18.49 19.19 -4.85
C THR A 575 19.96 19.57 -4.62
N THR A 576 20.88 18.90 -5.30
CA THR A 576 22.32 19.21 -5.23
C THR A 576 22.75 19.86 -6.54
N ARG A 577 23.21 21.11 -6.48
CA ARG A 577 23.69 21.84 -7.65
C ARG A 577 25.14 21.48 -7.93
N THR A 578 25.43 20.99 -9.14
CA THR A 578 26.79 20.71 -9.60
C THR A 578 27.12 21.54 -10.83
N ALA A 579 28.37 21.49 -11.30
CA ALA A 579 28.75 22.13 -12.55
C ALA A 579 28.10 21.48 -13.79
N SER A 580 27.70 20.21 -13.70
CA SER A 580 27.06 19.46 -14.79
C SER A 580 25.54 19.57 -14.81
N GLY A 581 24.92 20.07 -13.73
CA GLY A 581 23.47 20.26 -13.63
C GLY A 581 22.96 20.05 -12.20
N ASP A 582 21.64 20.04 -12.06
CA ASP A 582 20.98 19.80 -10.78
C ASP A 582 20.70 18.30 -10.60
N ILE A 583 21.12 17.75 -9.45
CA ILE A 583 20.84 16.37 -9.06
C ILE A 583 19.62 16.37 -8.13
N HIS A 584 18.52 15.81 -8.61
CA HIS A 584 17.25 15.72 -7.89
C HIS A 584 17.10 14.40 -7.12
N PRO A 585 16.32 14.36 -6.02
CA PRO A 585 15.94 13.11 -5.39
C PRO A 585 15.04 12.28 -6.33
N LYS A 586 15.18 10.96 -6.29
CA LYS A 586 14.19 10.07 -6.90
C LYS A 586 12.94 10.05 -6.04
N ILE A 587 11.76 10.12 -6.66
CA ILE A 587 10.48 10.01 -5.96
C ILE A 587 9.85 8.66 -6.30
N ILE A 588 9.47 7.94 -5.26
CA ILE A 588 8.67 6.72 -5.34
C ILE A 588 7.42 6.92 -4.52
N ALA A 589 6.28 6.58 -5.09
CA ALA A 589 5.01 6.60 -4.39
C ALA A 589 4.39 5.20 -4.36
N SER A 590 3.56 4.91 -3.37
CA SER A 590 2.75 3.69 -3.33
C SER A 590 1.30 3.96 -2.98
N THR A 591 0.40 3.22 -3.61
CA THR A 591 -1.04 3.28 -3.34
C THR A 591 -1.73 1.98 -3.72
N ALA A 592 -2.87 1.69 -3.08
CA ALA A 592 -3.77 0.61 -3.49
C ALA A 592 -4.89 1.10 -4.40
N THR A 593 -5.30 2.36 -4.27
CA THR A 593 -6.47 2.94 -4.94
C THR A 593 -6.13 4.33 -5.38
N ILE A 594 -6.08 4.59 -6.69
CA ILE A 594 -5.84 5.93 -7.22
C ILE A 594 -6.57 6.07 -8.56
N SER A 595 -6.98 7.29 -8.85
CA SER A 595 -7.51 7.71 -10.15
C SER A 595 -6.84 9.03 -10.50
N ARG A 596 -6.58 9.27 -11.78
CA ARG A 596 -5.86 10.42 -12.31
C ARG A 596 -4.50 10.56 -11.63
N ALA A 597 -3.77 9.44 -11.61
CA ALA A 597 -2.52 9.31 -10.87
C ALA A 597 -1.44 10.27 -11.42
N LYS A 598 -1.39 10.43 -12.74
CA LYS A 598 -0.45 11.35 -13.40
C LYS A 598 -0.72 12.80 -12.99
N GLU A 599 -1.98 13.23 -13.02
CA GLU A 599 -2.39 14.57 -12.64
C GLU A 599 -2.15 14.85 -11.16
N GLN A 600 -2.44 13.86 -10.29
CA GLN A 600 -2.19 13.99 -8.85
C GLN A 600 -0.68 14.13 -8.56
N CYS A 601 0.16 13.27 -9.15
CA CYS A 601 1.62 13.35 -8.99
C CYS A 601 2.20 14.63 -9.58
N HIS A 602 1.72 15.09 -10.74
CA HIS A 602 2.10 16.37 -11.34
C HIS A 602 1.78 17.53 -10.40
N ALA A 603 0.53 17.61 -9.91
CA ALA A 603 0.10 18.67 -9.01
C ALA A 603 0.83 18.66 -7.66
N LEU A 604 1.21 17.47 -7.17
CA LEU A 604 1.86 17.31 -5.87
C LEU A 604 3.37 17.56 -5.93
N TYR A 605 4.06 17.05 -6.95
CA TYR A 605 5.52 17.04 -7.03
C TYR A 605 6.10 18.02 -8.06
N GLY A 606 5.26 18.68 -8.87
CA GLY A 606 5.71 19.60 -9.92
C GLY A 606 6.45 18.92 -11.08
N CYS A 607 6.30 17.60 -11.24
CA CYS A 607 6.88 16.82 -12.35
C CYS A 607 5.99 16.86 -13.60
N ASP A 608 6.51 16.59 -14.79
CA ASP A 608 5.66 16.43 -15.99
C ASP A 608 4.74 15.19 -15.85
N GLN A 609 3.53 15.24 -16.42
CA GLN A 609 2.62 14.08 -16.37
C GLN A 609 3.18 12.86 -17.10
N ASN A 610 4.04 13.06 -18.10
CA ASN A 610 4.73 11.97 -18.80
C ASN A 610 5.87 11.37 -17.96
N ASP A 611 6.35 12.10 -16.95
CA ASP A 611 7.34 11.62 -15.99
C ASP A 611 6.71 10.90 -14.79
N VAL A 612 5.43 10.52 -14.89
CA VAL A 612 4.76 9.68 -13.88
C VAL A 612 4.57 8.27 -14.45
N PHE A 613 5.25 7.30 -13.85
CA PHE A 613 5.20 5.92 -14.29
C PHE A 613 4.47 5.03 -13.28
N GLN A 614 3.29 4.54 -13.67
CA GLN A 614 2.49 3.64 -12.84
C GLN A 614 2.94 2.18 -13.05
N PHE A 615 3.34 1.53 -11.95
CA PHE A 615 3.87 0.17 -11.94
C PHE A 615 3.06 -0.75 -11.02
N PRO A 616 2.78 -2.01 -11.42
CA PRO A 616 3.03 -2.59 -12.73
C PRO A 616 2.13 -1.93 -13.80
N PRO A 617 2.61 -1.82 -15.05
CA PRO A 617 1.79 -1.33 -16.14
C PRO A 617 0.64 -2.30 -16.42
N SER A 618 -0.52 -1.73 -16.75
CA SER A 618 -1.71 -2.50 -17.10
C SER A 618 -1.51 -3.29 -18.40
N GLY A 619 -2.07 -4.51 -18.43
CA GLY A 619 -2.26 -5.25 -19.68
C GLY A 619 -3.43 -4.70 -20.48
N LEU A 620 -4.12 -5.56 -21.23
CA LEU A 620 -5.30 -5.17 -22.00
C LEU A 620 -6.61 -5.49 -21.26
N ASP A 621 -6.60 -6.36 -20.25
CA ASP A 621 -7.80 -6.80 -19.52
C ASP A 621 -7.71 -6.46 -18.03
N ALA A 622 -8.85 -6.10 -17.43
CA ALA A 622 -8.93 -5.88 -15.99
C ALA A 622 -8.51 -7.13 -15.20
N GLY A 623 -7.74 -6.92 -14.13
CA GLY A 623 -7.26 -8.01 -13.27
C GLY A 623 -6.16 -8.90 -13.87
N ASN A 624 -5.73 -8.63 -15.10
CA ASN A 624 -4.65 -9.36 -15.77
C ASN A 624 -3.46 -8.45 -16.06
N SER A 625 -2.45 -8.52 -15.19
CA SER A 625 -1.12 -7.97 -15.45
C SER A 625 -0.11 -9.10 -15.38
N PHE A 626 1.02 -8.99 -16.08
CA PHE A 626 2.08 -10.01 -16.00
C PHE A 626 2.50 -10.31 -14.54
N PHE A 627 2.42 -9.30 -13.68
CA PHE A 627 2.87 -9.31 -12.30
C PHE A 627 1.78 -9.64 -11.28
N ALA A 628 0.51 -9.66 -11.68
CA ALA A 628 -0.63 -9.90 -10.81
C ALA A 628 -1.78 -10.58 -11.54
N GLU A 629 -2.37 -11.58 -10.91
CA GLU A 629 -3.50 -12.34 -11.42
C GLU A 629 -4.68 -12.28 -10.44
N GLU A 630 -5.89 -12.23 -10.97
CA GLU A 630 -7.11 -12.38 -10.19
C GLU A 630 -7.39 -13.86 -9.89
N LYS A 631 -7.48 -14.24 -8.60
CA LYS A 631 -7.83 -15.61 -8.19
C LYS A 631 -9.33 -15.77 -8.04
N ARG A 632 -10.02 -16.08 -9.16
CA ARG A 632 -11.47 -16.28 -9.22
C ARG A 632 -12.02 -17.33 -8.23
N ASN A 633 -11.23 -18.37 -7.94
CA ASN A 633 -11.60 -19.48 -7.07
C ASN A 633 -11.35 -19.23 -5.57
N GLN A 634 -10.73 -18.11 -5.19
CA GLN A 634 -10.51 -17.79 -3.78
C GLN A 634 -11.64 -16.93 -3.21
N ASN A 635 -11.78 -16.97 -1.88
CA ASN A 635 -12.70 -16.10 -1.16
C ASN A 635 -12.29 -14.65 -1.37
N GLY A 636 -13.24 -13.86 -1.88
CA GLY A 636 -13.09 -12.43 -2.09
C GLY A 636 -13.56 -11.61 -0.89
N ARG A 637 -13.60 -10.29 -1.08
CA ARG A 637 -14.29 -9.37 -0.18
C ARG A 637 -15.66 -9.07 -0.75
N ARG A 638 -16.70 -9.32 0.05
CA ARG A 638 -18.07 -8.93 -0.29
C ARG A 638 -18.31 -7.48 0.11
N TYR A 639 -18.54 -6.62 -0.88
CA TYR A 639 -19.00 -5.27 -0.68
C TYR A 639 -20.52 -5.27 -0.70
N VAL A 640 -21.15 -4.59 0.26
CA VAL A 640 -22.59 -4.43 0.31
C VAL A 640 -22.89 -2.94 0.25
N GLY A 641 -23.58 -2.50 -0.80
CA GLY A 641 -24.06 -1.14 -0.92
C GLY A 641 -25.32 -0.94 -0.08
N ILE A 642 -25.41 0.20 0.58
CA ILE A 642 -26.60 0.63 1.31
C ILE A 642 -26.99 1.99 0.74
N LEU A 643 -28.14 2.05 0.07
CA LEU A 643 -28.77 3.31 -0.29
C LEU A 643 -29.70 3.72 0.86
N ALA A 644 -29.21 4.57 1.76
CA ALA A 644 -30.06 5.17 2.79
C ALA A 644 -30.87 6.30 2.14
N THR A 645 -32.05 5.97 1.59
CA THR A 645 -33.02 6.98 1.16
C THR A 645 -33.59 7.67 2.40
N GLY A 646 -32.96 8.79 2.79
CA GLY A 646 -33.32 9.54 3.99
C GLY A 646 -32.09 10.08 4.73
N SER A 647 -31.54 11.17 4.22
CA SER A 647 -30.82 12.19 5.00
C SER A 647 -31.45 13.54 4.72
#